data_AF-A0A8S0R2E1-F1
#
_entry.id   AF-A0A8S0R2E1-F1
#
_cell.length_a   1.000
_cell.length_b   1.000
_cell.length_c   1.000
_cell.angle_alpha   90.00
_cell.angle_beta   90.00
_cell.angle_gamma   90.00
#
_symmetry.space_group_name_H-M   'P 1'
#
loop_
_entity.id
_entity.type
_entity.pdbx_description
1 polymer ?
#
loop_
_entity_poly.entity_id
_entity_poly.type
_entity_poly.pdbx_seq_one_letter_code
_entity_poly.pdbx_strand_id
1 'polypeptide(L)'
;MEKILRVDATITTRCRLQIVQDVYEKLDTNYRNKLSESCFGSLLRLKDIKLASQVIHQLLLRKLRTNKKEVWFKIGEKNTKFGLEEFILVTGLNAGDENDVDKTLGEECRIVKEYFRNSGGKITKGDAYNAFVICKKRKSDKYKLGLIVIWAYVLWATEENTYIDLWWLDLVDDLDRFETYPWGKFSFEYTITIPTLGMKFGMKSPDIIPRMVAWEMPKRLTSAAIENVLNSKELEVNSTLIPTEAELEEAYWKELKPIVEEDESVSYHSEGDEAEQDVEPQHAYHEESPRAAQPPQRGFEINIEDLLRTKIEKLEGRLQAVISTRLDRVEKKVDRLVELAVAGRFHPATSAFDGATSSTAHVPENEPKDELEKEVGLIDRSDAIEMAAAKVKSLFIYPIKSCAGISVSQAPITSTGFQWDRQWIIVNSKGRAYTQRVEPKLALVRVELPNEAFFDDWEPNKSSYLVIRAPAMDVLKVPLTKPPETANGVSVWEWSGSALDEGDDASKWFSNYLGKPSRLVRFNEATEIRAVDPNYAPGYKVTFSDQYPFLLLSQESLDALNVLLEEPMPVNRFRPNILVNGCEPFSEDLWTEIKINNLTLHGVKLCSRCKVPTINQESAVAGSEPTKTLMNFRSDKVLRPNKKQQGKVYFGQNMVCTDSLTQGKKKSIKVGDPVYVFKMVSSPADAPA
;
A
#
# COMPACT_ATOMS: atom_id res chain seq x y z
N MET A 1 -10.90 -22.58 38.03
CA MET A 1 -9.96 -21.91 37.12
C MET A 1 -10.48 -22.09 35.71
N GLU A 2 -10.80 -21.02 35.01
CA GLU A 2 -11.05 -21.10 33.57
C GLU A 2 -9.71 -21.30 32.84
N LYS A 3 -9.69 -22.14 31.80
CA LYS A 3 -8.49 -22.27 30.96
C LYS A 3 -8.36 -21.01 30.10
N ILE A 4 -7.41 -20.15 30.45
CA ILE A 4 -7.03 -19.00 29.60
C ILE A 4 -6.42 -19.54 28.31
N LEU A 5 -7.24 -19.64 27.28
CA LEU A 5 -6.86 -20.15 25.97
C LEU A 5 -6.18 -19.01 25.21
N ARG A 6 -4.84 -18.97 25.29
CA ARG A 6 -4.02 -18.04 24.51
C ARG A 6 -3.96 -18.53 23.07
N VAL A 7 -4.33 -17.65 22.13
CA VAL A 7 -4.32 -17.90 20.69
C VAL A 7 -3.62 -16.71 20.05
N ASP A 8 -2.60 -16.97 19.24
CA ASP A 8 -1.92 -15.89 18.51
C ASP A 8 -2.86 -15.32 17.43
N ALA A 9 -2.90 -13.99 17.34
CA ALA A 9 -3.72 -13.26 16.37
C ALA A 9 -3.18 -11.84 16.16
N THR A 10 -3.04 -11.41 14.90
CA THR A 10 -2.42 -10.12 14.54
C THR A 10 -3.36 -9.20 13.75
N ILE A 11 -3.35 -7.89 13.98
CA ILE A 11 -4.40 -7.04 13.40
C ILE A 11 -4.03 -6.52 12.01
N THR A 12 -4.80 -6.96 11.01
CA THR A 12 -4.75 -6.55 9.60
C THR A 12 -5.91 -5.60 9.30
N THR A 13 -5.64 -4.55 8.51
CA THR A 13 -6.69 -3.89 7.70
C THR A 13 -6.67 -4.45 6.29
N ARG A 14 -7.84 -4.48 5.65
CA ARG A 14 -8.06 -4.81 4.24
C ARG A 14 -8.83 -3.72 3.48
N CYS A 15 -9.32 -2.71 4.20
CA CYS A 15 -9.94 -1.53 3.62
C CYS A 15 -8.84 -0.68 2.95
N ARG A 16 -8.92 -0.49 1.63
CA ARG A 16 -7.98 0.33 0.84
C ARG A 16 -8.61 1.70 0.56
N LEU A 17 -8.70 2.58 1.57
CA LEU A 17 -9.42 3.87 1.46
C LEU A 17 -8.94 4.77 0.29
N GLN A 18 -7.65 4.71 -0.07
CA GLN A 18 -7.08 5.39 -1.25
C GLN A 18 -7.81 5.06 -2.58
N ILE A 19 -8.51 3.92 -2.67
CA ILE A 19 -9.29 3.53 -3.85
C ILE A 19 -10.43 4.53 -4.13
N VAL A 20 -10.99 5.21 -3.13
CA VAL A 20 -12.02 6.24 -3.34
C VAL A 20 -11.46 7.41 -4.14
N GLN A 21 -10.28 7.88 -3.76
CA GLN A 21 -9.56 8.95 -4.46
C GLN A 21 -9.10 8.50 -5.85
N ASP A 22 -8.59 7.28 -5.99
CA ASP A 22 -8.16 6.71 -7.27
C ASP A 22 -9.33 6.59 -8.28
N VAL A 23 -10.51 6.19 -7.80
CA VAL A 23 -11.73 6.16 -8.61
C VAL A 23 -12.15 7.58 -9.01
N TYR A 24 -12.16 8.53 -8.08
CA TYR A 24 -12.48 9.93 -8.34
C TYR A 24 -11.55 10.54 -9.40
N GLU A 25 -10.24 10.38 -9.27
CA GLU A 25 -9.24 10.88 -10.22
C GLU A 25 -9.40 10.25 -11.62
N LYS A 26 -9.78 8.97 -11.70
CA LYS A 26 -10.03 8.27 -12.96
C LYS A 26 -11.40 8.59 -13.61
N LEU A 27 -12.30 9.32 -12.94
CA LEU A 27 -13.55 9.83 -13.52
C LEU A 27 -13.38 11.22 -14.15
N ASP A 28 -14.31 11.60 -15.03
CA ASP A 28 -14.38 12.97 -15.56
C ASP A 28 -15.12 13.92 -14.61
N THR A 29 -15.04 15.23 -14.87
CA THR A 29 -15.60 16.29 -14.00
C THR A 29 -17.08 16.09 -13.64
N ASN A 30 -17.92 15.58 -14.55
CA ASN A 30 -19.33 15.36 -14.26
C ASN A 30 -19.50 14.18 -13.28
N TYR A 31 -18.84 13.06 -13.56
CA TYR A 31 -18.92 11.88 -12.69
C TYR A 31 -18.10 12.00 -11.40
N ARG A 32 -17.14 12.93 -11.33
CA ARG A 32 -16.49 13.38 -10.08
C ARG A 32 -17.47 14.12 -9.19
N ASN A 33 -18.18 15.12 -9.72
CA ASN A 33 -19.21 15.84 -8.96
C ASN A 33 -20.30 14.86 -8.49
N LYS A 34 -20.80 13.98 -9.38
CA LYS A 34 -21.76 12.95 -8.99
C LYS A 34 -21.23 12.01 -7.90
N LEU A 35 -19.94 11.63 -7.93
CA LEU A 35 -19.36 10.82 -6.85
C LEU A 35 -19.28 11.60 -5.53
N SER A 36 -18.92 12.88 -5.53
CA SER A 36 -18.91 13.75 -4.35
C SER A 36 -20.29 13.96 -3.72
N GLU A 37 -21.36 13.88 -4.53
CA GLU A 37 -22.77 14.02 -4.14
C GLU A 37 -23.46 12.67 -3.84
N SER A 38 -22.80 11.54 -4.15
CA SER A 38 -23.32 10.18 -3.95
C SER A 38 -23.33 9.72 -2.49
N CYS A 39 -23.98 8.57 -2.25
CA CYS A 39 -23.90 7.81 -1.00
C CYS A 39 -22.45 7.48 -0.54
N PHE A 40 -21.46 7.52 -1.44
CA PHE A 40 -20.03 7.32 -1.15
C PHE A 40 -19.21 8.63 -1.13
N GLY A 41 -19.81 9.79 -1.43
CA GLY A 41 -19.10 11.07 -1.49
C GLY A 41 -18.55 11.56 -0.14
N SER A 42 -19.11 11.05 0.96
CA SER A 42 -18.58 11.18 2.32
C SER A 42 -17.20 10.52 2.49
N LEU A 43 -16.94 9.41 1.80
CA LEU A 43 -15.69 8.66 1.92
C LEU A 43 -14.48 9.43 1.38
N LEU A 44 -14.68 10.36 0.44
CA LEU A 44 -13.65 11.26 -0.08
C LEU A 44 -13.09 12.22 0.99
N ARG A 45 -13.85 12.47 2.06
CA ARG A 45 -13.45 13.35 3.17
C ARG A 45 -12.73 12.61 4.31
N LEU A 46 -12.67 11.28 4.25
CA LEU A 46 -12.00 10.46 5.26
C LEU A 46 -10.48 10.52 5.07
N LYS A 47 -9.77 10.94 6.12
CA LYS A 47 -8.30 10.97 6.14
C LYS A 47 -7.76 9.54 6.26
N ASP A 48 -6.67 9.20 5.56
CA ASP A 48 -6.02 7.89 5.68
C ASP A 48 -5.41 7.71 7.08
N ILE A 49 -6.06 6.91 7.94
CA ILE A 49 -5.63 6.67 9.31
C ILE A 49 -4.68 5.47 9.35
N LYS A 50 -3.40 5.75 9.63
CA LYS A 50 -2.37 4.72 9.84
C LYS A 50 -2.75 3.80 11.00
N LEU A 51 -3.04 2.54 10.69
CA LEU A 51 -3.53 1.54 11.65
C LEU A 51 -2.56 1.30 12.82
N ALA A 52 -2.92 1.80 14.01
CA ALA A 52 -2.26 1.46 15.27
C ALA A 52 -2.72 0.07 15.75
N SER A 53 -2.22 -1.00 15.12
CA SER A 53 -2.58 -2.40 15.39
C SER A 53 -2.53 -2.79 16.87
N GLN A 54 -1.54 -2.28 17.61
CA GLN A 54 -1.40 -2.47 19.07
C GLN A 54 -2.56 -1.86 19.87
N VAL A 55 -3.10 -0.71 19.47
CA VAL A 55 -4.21 -0.03 20.15
C VAL A 55 -5.51 -0.79 19.93
N ILE A 56 -5.80 -1.19 18.69
CA ILE A 56 -6.99 -2.00 18.38
C ILE A 56 -6.93 -3.35 19.12
N HIS A 57 -5.75 -3.95 19.28
CA HIS A 57 -5.57 -5.17 20.06
C HIS A 57 -5.89 -4.95 21.54
N GLN A 58 -5.36 -3.89 22.15
CA GLN A 58 -5.62 -3.56 23.56
C GLN A 58 -7.08 -3.16 23.82
N LEU A 59 -7.79 -2.59 22.85
CA LEU A 59 -9.24 -2.38 22.88
C LEU A 59 -10.00 -3.71 22.79
N LEU A 60 -9.65 -4.59 21.84
CA LEU A 60 -10.32 -5.90 21.70
C LEU A 60 -10.14 -6.80 22.93
N LEU A 61 -9.00 -6.74 23.63
CA LEU A 61 -8.80 -7.40 24.93
C LEU A 61 -9.72 -6.85 26.04
N ARG A 62 -10.22 -5.63 25.88
CA ARG A 62 -11.16 -4.94 26.79
C ARG A 62 -12.62 -5.02 26.31
N LYS A 63 -12.92 -5.83 25.29
CA LYS A 63 -14.27 -5.99 24.73
C LYS A 63 -15.22 -6.63 25.74
N LEU A 64 -16.35 -5.96 26.00
CA LEU A 64 -17.44 -6.46 26.82
C LEU A 64 -18.37 -7.37 26.00
N ARG A 65 -18.96 -8.37 26.66
CA ARG A 65 -19.94 -9.28 26.06
C ARG A 65 -21.32 -8.61 26.10
N THR A 66 -21.90 -8.38 24.93
CA THR A 66 -23.27 -7.86 24.75
C THR A 66 -24.08 -8.81 23.87
N ASN A 67 -25.42 -8.71 23.95
CA ASN A 67 -26.36 -9.38 23.05
C ASN A 67 -26.87 -8.45 21.93
N LYS A 68 -26.47 -7.17 21.93
CA LYS A 68 -26.82 -6.18 20.89
C LYS A 68 -25.86 -6.27 19.69
N LYS A 69 -26.28 -5.75 18.52
CA LYS A 69 -25.42 -5.52 17.34
C LYS A 69 -24.49 -4.30 17.57
N GLU A 70 -23.64 -4.37 18.59
CA GLU A 70 -22.76 -3.28 19.03
C GLU A 70 -21.43 -3.87 19.53
N VAL A 71 -20.35 -3.09 19.49
CA VAL A 71 -19.10 -3.44 20.18
C VAL A 71 -18.93 -2.51 21.37
N TRP A 72 -18.73 -3.08 22.56
CA TRP A 72 -18.51 -2.33 23.79
C TRP A 72 -17.11 -2.62 24.33
N PHE A 73 -16.45 -1.60 24.88
CA PHE A 73 -15.11 -1.68 25.46
C PHE A 73 -15.08 -1.07 26.86
N LYS A 74 -14.26 -1.60 27.77
CA LYS A 74 -13.96 -0.92 29.04
C LYS A 74 -12.64 -0.15 28.93
N ILE A 75 -12.67 1.17 29.12
CA ILE A 75 -11.49 2.06 29.06
C ILE A 75 -11.42 2.82 30.38
N GLY A 76 -10.34 2.59 31.15
CA GLY A 76 -10.30 2.96 32.56
C GLY A 76 -11.50 2.41 33.34
N GLU A 77 -12.29 3.30 33.94
CA GLU A 77 -13.53 2.98 34.64
C GLU A 77 -14.79 3.13 33.75
N LYS A 78 -14.68 3.72 32.56
CA LYS A 78 -15.79 3.98 31.62
C LYS A 78 -16.06 2.78 30.70
N ASN A 79 -17.33 2.58 30.34
CA ASN A 79 -17.76 1.66 29.29
C ASN A 79 -18.08 2.47 28.02
N THR A 80 -17.38 2.21 26.92
CA THR A 80 -17.50 2.93 25.65
C THR A 80 -18.18 2.06 24.59
N LYS A 81 -19.13 2.64 23.84
CA LYS A 81 -19.84 2.01 22.72
C LYS A 81 -19.15 2.29 21.38
N PHE A 82 -19.29 1.34 20.45
CA PHE A 82 -19.19 1.55 19.02
C PHE A 82 -20.32 0.76 18.34
N GLY A 83 -21.37 1.48 17.93
CA GLY A 83 -22.57 0.98 17.28
C GLY A 83 -22.74 1.54 15.87
N LEU A 84 -23.93 1.34 15.30
CA LEU A 84 -24.27 1.81 13.96
C LEU A 84 -24.26 3.35 13.86
N GLU A 85 -24.68 4.03 14.93
CA GLU A 85 -24.71 5.49 15.02
C GLU A 85 -23.30 6.09 14.91
N GLU A 86 -22.33 5.59 15.71
CA GLU A 86 -20.94 6.05 15.63
C GLU A 86 -20.28 5.66 14.31
N PHE A 87 -20.62 4.49 13.74
CA PHE A 87 -20.13 4.08 12.43
C PHE A 87 -20.61 5.02 11.32
N ILE A 88 -21.89 5.40 11.32
CA ILE A 88 -22.48 6.33 10.36
C ILE A 88 -21.92 7.74 10.54
N LEU A 89 -21.78 8.23 11.79
CA LEU A 89 -21.20 9.54 12.07
C LEU A 89 -19.74 9.64 11.60
N VAL A 90 -18.95 8.56 11.75
CA VAL A 90 -17.55 8.52 11.29
C VAL A 90 -17.42 8.36 9.77
N THR A 91 -18.27 7.56 9.12
CA THR A 91 -18.14 7.23 7.69
C THR A 91 -18.95 8.15 6.77
N GLY A 92 -20.01 8.77 7.28
CA GLY A 92 -21.00 9.50 6.48
C GLY A 92 -21.79 8.62 5.49
N LEU A 93 -21.89 7.31 5.75
CA LEU A 93 -22.71 6.37 4.96
C LEU A 93 -24.17 6.35 5.47
N ASN A 94 -25.12 6.09 4.59
CA ASN A 94 -26.55 6.07 4.92
C ASN A 94 -26.98 4.83 5.74
N ALA A 95 -27.94 5.02 6.65
CA ALA A 95 -28.54 3.92 7.42
C ALA A 95 -29.45 3.03 6.56
N GLY A 96 -30.32 3.68 5.77
CA GLY A 96 -31.48 3.08 5.09
C GLY A 96 -32.54 2.50 6.03
N ASP A 97 -33.73 2.24 5.49
CA ASP A 97 -34.83 1.59 6.22
C ASP A 97 -34.64 0.06 6.32
N GLU A 98 -35.37 -0.58 7.24
CA GLU A 98 -35.28 -2.03 7.47
C GLU A 98 -36.04 -2.92 6.49
N ASN A 99 -36.67 -2.34 5.46
CA ASN A 99 -37.44 -3.08 4.47
C ASN A 99 -36.55 -4.02 3.64
N ASP A 100 -37.03 -5.24 3.39
CA ASP A 100 -36.29 -6.27 2.68
C ASP A 100 -35.93 -5.80 1.26
N VAL A 101 -34.63 -5.55 1.02
CA VAL A 101 -34.14 -5.16 -0.31
C VAL A 101 -34.16 -6.39 -1.20
N ASP A 102 -35.25 -6.54 -1.95
CA ASP A 102 -35.58 -7.75 -2.71
C ASP A 102 -34.40 -8.28 -3.51
N LYS A 103 -34.01 -9.53 -3.25
CA LYS A 103 -32.86 -10.18 -3.89
C LYS A 103 -33.21 -10.89 -5.20
N THR A 104 -34.36 -10.57 -5.79
CA THR A 104 -34.55 -10.77 -7.23
C THR A 104 -33.41 -10.12 -8.00
N LEU A 105 -32.86 -10.88 -8.95
CA LEU A 105 -31.97 -10.39 -9.99
C LEU A 105 -32.82 -9.84 -11.12
N GLY A 106 -32.47 -8.68 -11.66
CA GLY A 106 -33.06 -8.18 -12.90
C GLY A 106 -32.83 -9.14 -14.07
N GLU A 107 -33.72 -9.11 -15.06
CA GLU A 107 -33.56 -9.89 -16.29
C GLU A 107 -32.41 -9.29 -17.14
N GLU A 108 -31.19 -9.75 -16.81
CA GLU A 108 -29.91 -9.56 -17.50
C GLU A 108 -29.21 -8.18 -17.35
N CYS A 109 -28.61 -7.92 -16.19
CA CYS A 109 -27.62 -6.85 -15.92
C CYS A 109 -26.68 -6.55 -17.12
N ARG A 110 -26.66 -5.28 -17.54
CA ARG A 110 -25.85 -4.76 -18.65
C ARG A 110 -24.36 -4.81 -18.32
N ILE A 111 -23.96 -4.51 -17.08
CA ILE A 111 -22.54 -4.52 -16.68
C ILE A 111 -21.95 -5.93 -16.74
N VAL A 112 -22.66 -6.95 -16.25
CA VAL A 112 -22.26 -8.36 -16.38
C VAL A 112 -22.15 -8.74 -17.86
N LYS A 113 -23.13 -8.36 -18.68
CA LYS A 113 -23.09 -8.56 -20.13
C LYS A 113 -21.91 -7.88 -20.81
N GLU A 114 -21.60 -6.62 -20.53
CA GLU A 114 -20.63 -5.86 -21.35
C GLU A 114 -19.17 -6.06 -20.91
N TYR A 115 -18.92 -6.17 -19.60
CA TYR A 115 -17.57 -6.23 -19.05
C TYR A 115 -17.15 -7.62 -18.60
N PHE A 116 -18.11 -8.50 -18.29
CA PHE A 116 -17.84 -9.80 -17.65
C PHE A 116 -18.40 -11.01 -18.43
N ARG A 117 -18.75 -10.85 -19.71
CA ARG A 117 -19.33 -11.89 -20.58
C ARG A 117 -18.54 -13.21 -20.60
N ASN A 118 -17.21 -13.13 -20.42
CA ASN A 118 -16.29 -14.28 -20.43
C ASN A 118 -15.91 -14.80 -19.03
N SER A 119 -16.46 -14.24 -17.94
CA SER A 119 -16.11 -14.59 -16.55
C SER A 119 -16.66 -15.95 -16.06
N GLY A 120 -17.62 -16.54 -16.79
CA GLY A 120 -18.34 -17.73 -16.33
C GLY A 120 -19.10 -17.52 -15.01
N GLY A 121 -19.49 -16.28 -14.69
CA GLY A 121 -20.15 -15.92 -13.43
C GLY A 121 -19.21 -15.81 -12.22
N LYS A 122 -17.89 -15.88 -12.43
CA LYS A 122 -16.86 -15.80 -11.38
C LYS A 122 -16.06 -14.51 -11.53
N ILE A 123 -16.55 -13.44 -10.90
CA ILE A 123 -15.97 -12.09 -11.01
C ILE A 123 -15.29 -11.76 -9.68
N THR A 124 -14.01 -11.42 -9.70
CA THR A 124 -13.25 -10.97 -8.52
C THR A 124 -13.23 -9.45 -8.41
N LYS A 125 -12.68 -8.93 -7.30
CA LYS A 125 -12.42 -7.49 -7.13
C LYS A 125 -11.44 -6.95 -8.17
N GLY A 126 -10.39 -7.74 -8.45
CA GLY A 126 -9.40 -7.43 -9.48
C GLY A 126 -10.04 -7.33 -10.86
N ASP A 127 -10.99 -8.21 -11.20
CA ASP A 127 -11.74 -8.12 -12.45
C ASP A 127 -12.58 -6.83 -12.53
N ALA A 128 -13.23 -6.44 -11.43
CA ALA A 128 -13.99 -5.19 -11.36
C ALA A 128 -13.11 -3.94 -11.49
N TYR A 129 -11.94 -3.93 -10.84
CA TYR A 129 -10.95 -2.85 -10.97
C TYR A 129 -10.34 -2.79 -12.38
N ASN A 130 -10.02 -3.94 -12.98
CA ASN A 130 -9.56 -4.02 -14.36
C ASN A 130 -10.63 -3.48 -15.32
N ALA A 131 -11.90 -3.88 -15.16
CA ALA A 131 -13.02 -3.35 -15.95
C ALA A 131 -13.16 -1.83 -15.81
N PHE A 132 -13.05 -1.28 -14.60
CA PHE A 132 -13.05 0.16 -14.35
C PHE A 132 -11.92 0.89 -15.09
N VAL A 133 -10.70 0.36 -15.03
CA VAL A 133 -9.50 0.96 -15.66
C VAL A 133 -9.58 0.92 -17.19
N ILE A 134 -10.02 -0.19 -17.80
CA ILE A 134 -10.12 -0.32 -19.26
C ILE A 134 -11.35 0.37 -19.85
N CYS A 135 -12.36 0.71 -19.05
CA CYS A 135 -13.58 1.36 -19.52
C CYS A 135 -13.33 2.82 -19.96
N LYS A 136 -13.00 2.99 -21.25
CA LYS A 136 -12.76 4.31 -21.88
C LYS A 136 -13.97 4.89 -22.63
N LYS A 137 -14.91 4.06 -23.09
CA LYS A 137 -15.96 4.48 -24.06
C LYS A 137 -17.21 5.09 -23.41
N ARG A 138 -17.88 4.41 -22.46
CA ARG A 138 -19.12 4.91 -21.84
C ARG A 138 -18.89 5.33 -20.39
N LYS A 139 -18.81 6.65 -20.19
CA LYS A 139 -18.56 7.33 -18.90
C LYS A 139 -19.50 6.88 -17.77
N SER A 140 -20.78 6.68 -18.07
CA SER A 140 -21.79 6.14 -17.14
C SER A 140 -21.46 4.73 -16.63
N ASP A 141 -21.00 3.83 -17.52
CA ASP A 141 -20.61 2.48 -17.11
C ASP A 141 -19.29 2.50 -16.32
N LYS A 142 -18.38 3.45 -16.63
CA LYS A 142 -17.18 3.69 -15.83
C LYS A 142 -17.50 4.15 -14.40
N TYR A 143 -18.47 5.05 -14.22
CA TYR A 143 -18.94 5.48 -12.89
C TYR A 143 -19.47 4.31 -12.06
N LYS A 144 -20.37 3.50 -12.64
CA LYS A 144 -20.92 2.30 -11.99
C LYS A 144 -19.83 1.28 -11.59
N LEU A 145 -18.87 1.02 -12.48
CA LEU A 145 -17.71 0.18 -12.16
C LEU A 145 -16.85 0.78 -11.03
N GLY A 146 -16.70 2.11 -10.99
CA GLY A 146 -16.02 2.84 -9.92
C GLY A 146 -16.71 2.69 -8.56
N LEU A 147 -18.04 2.77 -8.51
CA LEU A 147 -18.82 2.52 -7.29
C LEU A 147 -18.63 1.08 -6.77
N ILE A 148 -18.65 0.08 -7.66
CA ILE A 148 -18.36 -1.33 -7.28
C ILE A 148 -16.94 -1.50 -6.77
N VAL A 149 -15.97 -0.83 -7.38
CA VAL A 149 -14.58 -0.81 -6.90
C VAL A 149 -14.48 -0.22 -5.49
N ILE A 150 -15.14 0.91 -5.22
CA ILE A 150 -15.21 1.49 -3.87
C ILE A 150 -15.85 0.50 -2.88
N TRP A 151 -17.02 -0.05 -3.20
CA TRP A 151 -17.69 -1.04 -2.34
C TRP A 151 -16.80 -2.25 -2.05
N ALA A 152 -16.18 -2.85 -3.07
CA ALA A 152 -15.42 -4.09 -2.95
C ALA A 152 -14.13 -3.92 -2.13
N TYR A 153 -13.44 -2.78 -2.26
CA TYR A 153 -12.15 -2.51 -1.60
C TYR A 153 -12.25 -1.71 -0.29
N VAL A 154 -13.35 -1.01 -0.03
CA VAL A 154 -13.52 -0.15 1.15
C VAL A 154 -14.57 -0.73 2.10
N LEU A 155 -15.81 -0.93 1.63
CA LEU A 155 -16.94 -1.34 2.50
C LEU A 155 -16.95 -2.85 2.80
N TRP A 156 -16.68 -3.68 1.79
CA TRP A 156 -16.74 -5.14 1.91
C TRP A 156 -15.42 -5.76 2.38
N ALA A 157 -14.27 -5.22 1.93
CA ALA A 157 -12.92 -5.47 2.45
C ALA A 157 -12.49 -6.94 2.69
N THR A 158 -13.15 -7.91 2.04
CA THR A 158 -12.77 -9.34 1.98
C THR A 158 -11.46 -9.60 1.20
N GLU A 159 -11.05 -10.87 1.09
CA GLU A 159 -9.84 -11.28 0.39
C GLU A 159 -9.96 -11.10 -1.15
N GLU A 160 -8.82 -10.91 -1.82
CA GLU A 160 -8.76 -10.54 -3.25
C GLU A 160 -9.50 -11.52 -4.17
N ASN A 161 -9.34 -12.82 -3.91
CA ASN A 161 -9.97 -13.92 -4.66
C ASN A 161 -11.43 -14.19 -4.26
N THR A 162 -12.06 -13.34 -3.44
CA THR A 162 -13.48 -13.54 -3.06
C THR A 162 -14.37 -13.09 -4.23
N TYR A 163 -15.18 -14.00 -4.76
CA TYR A 163 -16.09 -13.66 -5.86
C TYR A 163 -17.18 -12.68 -5.41
N ILE A 164 -17.43 -11.68 -6.25
CA ILE A 164 -18.53 -10.73 -6.16
C ILE A 164 -19.81 -11.45 -6.59
N ASP A 165 -20.83 -11.44 -5.74
CA ASP A 165 -22.17 -11.89 -6.13
C ASP A 165 -22.72 -10.99 -7.25
N LEU A 166 -23.27 -11.60 -8.30
CA LEU A 166 -23.79 -10.87 -9.47
C LEU A 166 -24.87 -9.86 -9.08
N TRP A 167 -25.57 -10.08 -7.97
CA TRP A 167 -26.56 -9.15 -7.43
C TRP A 167 -25.98 -7.75 -7.11
N TRP A 168 -24.70 -7.63 -6.74
CA TRP A 168 -24.08 -6.31 -6.55
C TRP A 168 -23.87 -5.57 -7.88
N LEU A 169 -23.54 -6.30 -8.95
CA LEU A 169 -23.35 -5.74 -10.28
C LEU A 169 -24.70 -5.35 -10.93
N ASP A 170 -25.76 -6.09 -10.60
CA ASP A 170 -27.15 -5.76 -10.92
C ASP A 170 -27.60 -4.51 -10.16
N LEU A 171 -27.36 -4.46 -8.83
CA LEU A 171 -27.67 -3.32 -7.97
C LEU A 171 -27.02 -2.01 -8.46
N VAL A 172 -25.76 -2.00 -8.92
CA VAL A 172 -25.14 -0.77 -9.43
C VAL A 172 -25.63 -0.38 -10.83
N ASP A 173 -26.29 -1.29 -11.55
CA ASP A 173 -26.90 -0.95 -12.83
C ASP A 173 -28.18 -0.10 -12.65
N ASP A 174 -28.84 -0.24 -11.50
CA ASP A 174 -29.88 0.65 -11.00
C ASP A 174 -29.31 1.65 -9.99
N LEU A 175 -28.89 2.83 -10.46
CA LEU A 175 -28.25 3.82 -9.59
C LEU A 175 -29.19 4.36 -8.51
N ASP A 176 -30.48 4.52 -8.77
CA ASP A 176 -31.39 5.12 -7.80
C ASP A 176 -31.62 4.14 -6.62
N ARG A 177 -31.63 2.84 -6.92
CA ARG A 177 -31.59 1.75 -5.94
C ARG A 177 -30.23 1.60 -5.24
N PHE A 178 -29.11 1.86 -5.93
CA PHE A 178 -27.76 1.83 -5.35
C PHE A 178 -27.54 2.97 -4.35
N GLU A 179 -27.91 4.21 -4.70
CA GLU A 179 -27.72 5.39 -3.85
C GLU A 179 -28.62 5.36 -2.60
N THR A 180 -29.77 4.67 -2.67
CA THR A 180 -30.68 4.47 -1.53
C THR A 180 -30.36 3.22 -0.68
N TYR A 181 -29.52 2.29 -1.16
CA TYR A 181 -29.17 1.06 -0.44
C TYR A 181 -28.50 1.34 0.92
N PRO A 182 -28.81 0.61 2.01
CA PRO A 182 -28.30 0.84 3.38
C PRO A 182 -26.79 0.52 3.56
N TRP A 183 -25.90 1.30 2.92
CA TRP A 183 -24.45 1.05 2.91
C TRP A 183 -23.79 1.15 4.28
N GLY A 184 -24.22 2.09 5.12
CA GLY A 184 -23.74 2.26 6.48
C GLY A 184 -24.05 1.04 7.33
N LYS A 185 -25.29 0.53 7.25
CA LYS A 185 -25.70 -0.69 7.94
C LYS A 185 -24.99 -1.93 7.42
N PHE A 186 -24.90 -2.09 6.10
CA PHE A 186 -24.17 -3.18 5.46
C PHE A 186 -22.71 -3.23 5.94
N SER A 187 -21.98 -2.12 5.81
CA SER A 187 -20.55 -2.07 6.15
C SER A 187 -20.30 -2.19 7.65
N PHE A 188 -21.18 -1.62 8.49
CA PHE A 188 -21.17 -1.83 9.94
C PHE A 188 -21.35 -3.30 10.32
N GLU A 189 -22.33 -4.00 9.75
CA GLU A 189 -22.59 -5.41 10.08
C GLU A 189 -21.40 -6.31 9.72
N TYR A 190 -20.74 -6.08 8.58
CA TYR A 190 -19.47 -6.75 8.25
C TYR A 190 -18.38 -6.41 9.29
N THR A 191 -18.22 -5.12 9.63
CA THR A 191 -17.20 -4.61 10.58
C THR A 191 -17.30 -5.27 11.96
N ILE A 192 -18.50 -5.38 12.54
CA ILE A 192 -18.67 -5.98 13.88
C ILE A 192 -18.68 -7.52 13.89
N THR A 193 -18.99 -8.13 12.74
CA THR A 193 -19.16 -9.59 12.63
C THR A 193 -17.84 -10.31 12.35
N ILE A 194 -16.93 -9.72 11.58
CA ILE A 194 -15.61 -10.30 11.23
C ILE A 194 -14.79 -10.71 12.48
N PRO A 195 -14.59 -9.86 13.52
CA PRO A 195 -13.88 -10.26 14.74
C PRO A 195 -14.52 -11.45 15.46
N THR A 196 -15.85 -11.56 15.37
CA THR A 196 -16.64 -12.60 16.03
C THR A 196 -16.58 -13.94 15.28
N LEU A 197 -16.43 -13.93 13.95
CA LEU A 197 -16.10 -15.14 13.19
C LEU A 197 -14.66 -15.60 13.46
N GLY A 198 -13.69 -14.69 13.46
CA GLY A 198 -12.27 -15.03 13.73
C GLY A 198 -12.10 -15.77 15.05
N MET A 199 -12.71 -15.27 16.13
CA MET A 199 -12.74 -15.96 17.42
C MET A 199 -13.43 -17.34 17.35
N LYS A 200 -14.60 -17.45 16.70
CA LYS A 200 -15.33 -18.73 16.57
C LYS A 200 -14.57 -19.79 15.76
N PHE A 201 -13.72 -19.38 14.81
CA PHE A 201 -12.85 -20.30 14.07
C PHE A 201 -11.66 -20.75 14.93
N GLY A 202 -10.93 -19.84 15.58
CA GLY A 202 -9.81 -20.19 16.47
C GLY A 202 -10.21 -21.06 17.66
N MET A 203 -11.47 -20.98 18.13
CA MET A 203 -12.02 -21.87 19.15
C MET A 203 -12.38 -23.29 18.65
N LYS A 204 -12.46 -23.52 17.33
CA LYS A 204 -12.83 -24.81 16.74
C LYS A 204 -11.66 -25.63 16.20
N SER A 205 -10.56 -24.96 15.85
CA SER A 205 -9.34 -25.59 15.33
C SER A 205 -8.14 -25.03 16.09
N PRO A 206 -7.73 -25.61 17.23
CA PRO A 206 -6.65 -25.06 18.07
C PRO A 206 -5.29 -25.04 17.34
N ASP A 207 -5.11 -25.92 16.35
CA ASP A 207 -3.90 -26.01 15.52
C ASP A 207 -3.94 -25.06 14.29
N ILE A 208 -5.02 -24.29 14.11
CA ILE A 208 -5.16 -23.30 13.04
C ILE A 208 -5.27 -21.91 13.66
N ILE A 209 -4.15 -21.18 13.61
CA ILE A 209 -4.06 -19.77 14.00
C ILE A 209 -5.13 -18.97 13.23
N PRO A 210 -6.10 -18.33 13.92
CA PRO A 210 -7.20 -17.62 13.25
C PRO A 210 -6.65 -16.47 12.41
N ARG A 211 -7.05 -16.40 11.13
CA ARG A 211 -6.47 -15.50 10.12
C ARG A 211 -6.53 -14.03 10.52
N MET A 212 -5.40 -13.55 11.04
CA MET A 212 -5.18 -12.19 11.47
C MET A 212 -3.64 -11.96 11.46
N VAL A 213 -3.14 -11.09 10.56
CA VAL A 213 -1.70 -10.92 10.22
C VAL A 213 -1.27 -9.43 10.30
N ALA A 214 0.03 -9.16 10.41
CA ALA A 214 0.61 -7.97 11.07
C ALA A 214 0.84 -6.71 10.22
N TRP A 215 1.06 -5.58 10.92
CA TRP A 215 1.94 -4.48 10.50
C TRP A 215 2.83 -4.05 11.68
N GLU A 216 4.11 -3.71 11.42
CA GLU A 216 5.10 -3.31 12.43
C GLU A 216 5.26 -1.77 12.55
N MET A 217 5.21 -1.24 13.78
CA MET A 217 5.45 0.19 14.03
C MET A 217 6.93 0.50 14.33
N PRO A 218 7.52 1.55 13.73
CA PRO A 218 8.95 1.90 13.89
C PRO A 218 9.30 2.44 15.29
N LYS A 219 8.29 2.78 16.11
CA LYS A 219 8.41 2.86 17.56
C LYS A 219 7.38 1.92 18.16
N ARG A 220 7.84 0.88 18.86
CA ARG A 220 6.94 0.06 19.70
C ARG A 220 6.51 0.91 20.89
N LEU A 221 5.22 1.20 21.01
CA LEU A 221 4.67 1.57 22.30
C LEU A 221 4.82 0.33 23.20
N THR A 222 5.44 0.49 24.37
CA THR A 222 5.56 -0.61 25.34
C THR A 222 4.18 -0.96 25.87
N SER A 223 3.95 -2.22 26.25
CA SER A 223 2.67 -2.61 26.86
C SER A 223 2.34 -1.72 28.07
N ALA A 224 3.34 -1.42 28.89
CA ALA A 224 3.24 -0.49 30.01
C ALA A 224 2.88 0.94 29.58
N ALA A 225 3.33 1.46 28.44
CA ALA A 225 2.92 2.78 27.96
C ALA A 225 1.45 2.78 27.50
N ILE A 226 1.00 1.74 26.79
CA ILE A 226 -0.40 1.62 26.36
C ILE A 226 -1.33 1.36 27.56
N GLU A 227 -0.90 0.56 28.53
CA GLU A 227 -1.61 0.31 29.77
C GLU A 227 -1.65 1.56 30.66
N ASN A 228 -0.54 2.30 30.81
CA ASN A 228 -0.54 3.57 31.54
C ASN A 228 -1.48 4.59 30.91
N VAL A 229 -1.62 4.64 29.58
CA VAL A 229 -2.63 5.47 28.92
C VAL A 229 -4.04 4.93 29.17
N LEU A 230 -4.33 3.67 28.81
CA LEU A 230 -5.68 3.09 28.89
C LEU A 230 -6.21 2.88 30.33
N ASN A 231 -5.33 2.99 31.33
CA ASN A 231 -5.64 2.86 32.75
C ASN A 231 -5.38 4.16 33.56
N SER A 232 -4.96 5.28 32.94
CA SER A 232 -4.78 6.54 33.69
C SER A 232 -6.11 7.14 34.12
N LYS A 233 -6.11 7.81 35.26
CA LYS A 233 -7.24 8.66 35.70
C LYS A 233 -7.26 10.01 34.97
N GLU A 234 -6.13 10.40 34.39
CA GLU A 234 -5.94 11.61 33.57
C GLU A 234 -6.30 11.38 32.09
N LEU A 235 -6.77 10.18 31.71
CA LEU A 235 -7.48 10.02 30.46
C LEU A 235 -8.85 10.71 30.59
N GLU A 236 -8.86 12.01 30.27
CA GLU A 236 -10.05 12.66 29.73
C GLU A 236 -10.41 11.98 28.40
N VAL A 237 -11.08 10.83 28.53
CA VAL A 237 -12.10 10.43 27.58
C VAL A 237 -13.16 11.53 27.66
N ASN A 238 -12.99 12.57 26.83
CA ASN A 238 -13.97 13.62 26.60
C ASN A 238 -15.33 12.96 26.48
N SER A 239 -16.29 13.44 27.27
CA SER A 239 -17.47 12.67 27.63
C SER A 239 -18.39 12.47 26.44
N THR A 240 -18.25 11.30 25.81
CA THR A 240 -18.95 10.86 24.58
C THR A 240 -18.55 11.64 23.32
N LEU A 241 -18.68 11.00 22.15
CA LEU A 241 -18.72 11.71 20.86
C LEU A 241 -20.11 12.33 20.63
N ILE A 242 -20.57 13.08 21.65
CA ILE A 242 -21.67 14.03 21.54
C ILE A 242 -20.98 15.40 21.66
N PRO A 243 -20.40 15.93 20.57
CA PRO A 243 -19.93 17.31 20.58
C PRO A 243 -21.10 18.23 20.96
N THR A 244 -20.83 19.21 21.81
CA THR A 244 -21.83 20.22 22.16
C THR A 244 -22.26 21.00 20.90
N GLU A 245 -23.43 21.63 20.94
CA GLU A 245 -23.93 22.45 19.83
C GLU A 245 -22.91 23.56 19.45
N ALA A 246 -22.18 24.08 20.43
CA ALA A 246 -21.07 25.03 20.25
C ALA A 246 -19.80 24.40 19.63
N GLU A 247 -19.40 23.18 20.00
CA GLU A 247 -18.26 22.48 19.37
C GLU A 247 -18.57 22.08 17.93
N LEU A 248 -19.84 21.71 17.64
CA LEU A 248 -20.31 21.49 16.27
C LEU A 248 -20.22 22.78 15.45
N GLU A 249 -20.75 23.90 15.95
CA GLU A 249 -20.64 25.19 15.27
C GLU A 249 -19.18 25.65 15.10
N GLU A 250 -18.34 25.58 16.13
CA GLU A 250 -16.94 26.03 16.02
C GLU A 250 -16.15 25.19 15.00
N ALA A 251 -16.38 23.87 14.94
CA ALA A 251 -15.76 23.01 13.95
C ALA A 251 -16.27 23.29 12.52
N TYR A 252 -17.59 23.39 12.33
CA TYR A 252 -18.18 23.66 11.01
C TYR A 252 -17.77 25.03 10.45
N TRP A 253 -17.72 26.07 11.29
CA TRP A 253 -17.42 27.43 10.85
C TRP A 253 -15.92 27.76 10.77
N LYS A 254 -15.03 27.01 11.43
CA LYS A 254 -13.57 27.18 11.25
C LYS A 254 -13.07 26.68 9.90
N GLU A 255 -13.49 25.48 9.46
CA GLU A 255 -13.04 24.91 8.17
C GLU A 255 -13.70 25.58 6.94
N LEU A 256 -14.73 26.42 7.15
CA LEU A 256 -15.45 27.14 6.08
C LEU A 256 -15.10 28.63 5.93
N LYS A 257 -14.06 29.15 6.59
CA LYS A 257 -13.53 30.49 6.24
C LYS A 257 -12.99 30.46 4.80
N PRO A 258 -13.52 31.28 3.86
CA PRO A 258 -12.90 31.40 2.55
C PRO A 258 -11.51 32.01 2.68
N ILE A 259 -10.60 31.61 1.78
CA ILE A 259 -9.43 32.43 1.48
C ILE A 259 -9.95 33.64 0.72
N VAL A 260 -10.22 34.72 1.46
CA VAL A 260 -10.40 36.05 0.89
C VAL A 260 -9.00 36.62 0.77
N GLU A 261 -8.51 36.78 -0.46
CA GLU A 261 -7.31 37.57 -0.72
C GLU A 261 -7.60 39.03 -0.32
N GLU A 262 -6.63 39.69 0.30
CA GLU A 262 -6.80 41.07 0.77
C GLU A 262 -6.84 42.02 -0.44
N ASP A 263 -7.99 42.65 -0.65
CA ASP A 263 -8.13 43.83 -1.51
C ASP A 263 -8.88 44.90 -0.71
N GLU A 264 -8.30 46.09 -0.59
CA GLU A 264 -8.79 47.12 0.32
C GLU A 264 -9.97 47.94 -0.25
N SER A 265 -10.72 48.55 0.69
CA SER A 265 -11.26 49.92 0.62
C SER A 265 -12.76 50.15 0.30
N VAL A 266 -13.29 51.21 0.95
CA VAL A 266 -14.52 52.01 0.66
C VAL A 266 -15.89 51.31 0.80
N SER A 267 -16.90 51.85 1.50
CA SER A 267 -16.99 52.85 2.60
C SER A 267 -18.38 52.80 3.28
N TYR A 268 -18.58 53.57 4.35
CA TYR A 268 -19.83 53.73 5.10
C TYR A 268 -21.02 54.30 4.31
N HIS A 269 -22.25 54.00 4.76
CA HIS A 269 -23.17 55.03 5.28
C HIS A 269 -24.23 54.42 6.23
N SER A 270 -25.05 55.25 6.86
CA SER A 270 -25.71 55.02 8.16
C SER A 270 -27.13 55.61 8.22
N GLU A 271 -28.03 54.99 8.98
CA GLU A 271 -29.29 55.50 9.60
C GLU A 271 -30.01 54.28 10.22
N GLY A 272 -30.83 54.34 11.28
CA GLY A 272 -31.21 55.44 12.21
C GLY A 272 -32.27 54.93 13.22
N ASP A 273 -32.43 55.65 14.35
CA ASP A 273 -33.62 55.73 15.24
C ASP A 273 -34.08 54.44 16.00
N GLU A 274 -34.07 54.37 17.35
CA GLU A 274 -34.97 54.95 18.38
C GLU A 274 -36.29 54.12 18.60
N ALA A 275 -36.88 53.97 19.82
CA ALA A 275 -36.50 54.33 21.20
C ALA A 275 -37.39 53.59 22.25
N GLU A 276 -36.91 53.47 23.51
CA GLU A 276 -37.65 53.54 24.82
C GLU A 276 -38.88 52.60 25.12
N GLN A 277 -39.35 52.35 26.36
CA GLN A 277 -38.90 52.62 27.75
C GLN A 277 -39.49 51.58 28.75
N ASP A 278 -38.84 51.41 29.90
CA ASP A 278 -39.29 51.11 31.29
C ASP A 278 -40.61 50.36 31.64
N VAL A 279 -40.55 49.50 32.68
CA VAL A 279 -41.00 49.80 34.07
C VAL A 279 -40.85 48.57 35.02
N GLU A 280 -40.34 48.81 36.22
CA GLU A 280 -40.13 47.89 37.37
C GLU A 280 -41.30 48.00 38.40
N PRO A 281 -41.30 47.44 39.65
CA PRO A 281 -40.70 46.23 40.25
C PRO A 281 -41.65 45.48 41.28
N GLN A 282 -41.05 44.63 42.14
CA GLN A 282 -41.26 44.49 43.62
C GLN A 282 -42.09 43.33 44.27
N HIS A 283 -41.41 42.68 45.26
CA HIS A 283 -41.90 42.14 46.56
C HIS A 283 -42.84 40.89 46.62
N ALA A 284 -42.82 40.00 47.66
CA ALA A 284 -41.90 39.80 48.79
C ALA A 284 -42.12 38.47 49.62
N TYR A 285 -41.02 37.95 50.21
CA TYR A 285 -40.82 37.19 51.50
C TYR A 285 -41.49 35.83 51.88
N HIS A 286 -40.77 35.13 52.81
CA HIS A 286 -41.11 34.05 53.77
C HIS A 286 -41.22 32.54 53.39
N GLU A 287 -40.10 31.82 53.64
CA GLU A 287 -39.87 30.81 54.71
C GLU A 287 -40.60 29.43 54.88
N GLU A 288 -39.80 28.50 55.43
CA GLU A 288 -40.09 27.24 56.17
C GLU A 288 -40.62 25.95 55.47
N SER A 289 -40.45 24.83 56.19
CA SER A 289 -40.71 23.43 55.79
C SER A 289 -40.89 22.55 57.05
N PRO A 290 -41.84 21.58 57.10
CA PRO A 290 -41.40 20.17 56.95
C PRO A 290 -42.43 19.14 56.37
N ARG A 291 -41.87 18.01 55.91
CA ARG A 291 -42.44 16.67 55.59
C ARG A 291 -43.90 16.33 56.03
N ALA A 292 -44.69 15.72 55.12
CA ALA A 292 -44.95 14.24 55.07
C ALA A 292 -46.06 13.79 54.04
N ALA A 293 -45.99 12.50 53.63
CA ALA A 293 -47.03 11.67 52.98
C ALA A 293 -47.40 11.91 51.48
N GLN A 294 -48.09 10.92 50.89
CA GLN A 294 -48.40 10.66 49.47
C GLN A 294 -49.85 10.10 49.33
N PRO A 295 -50.42 9.85 48.12
CA PRO A 295 -50.36 10.53 46.81
C PRO A 295 -51.79 10.93 46.31
N PRO A 296 -51.99 11.53 45.12
CA PRO A 296 -52.14 10.76 43.87
C PRO A 296 -51.59 11.45 42.61
N GLN A 297 -51.74 10.82 41.44
CA GLN A 297 -51.21 11.28 40.15
C GLN A 297 -51.97 12.46 39.53
N ARG A 298 -51.23 13.38 38.90
CA ARG A 298 -51.64 14.11 37.68
C ARG A 298 -50.41 14.31 36.79
N GLY A 299 -50.51 13.91 35.53
CA GLY A 299 -49.40 13.97 34.59
C GLY A 299 -49.35 15.29 33.82
N PHE A 300 -48.13 15.70 33.47
CA PHE A 300 -47.83 16.59 32.34
C PHE A 300 -46.60 15.99 31.64
N GLU A 301 -46.84 15.10 30.68
CA GLU A 301 -45.80 14.68 29.74
C GLU A 301 -45.60 15.81 28.74
N ILE A 302 -44.43 16.45 28.76
CA ILE A 302 -44.00 17.34 27.67
C ILE A 302 -43.56 16.41 26.54
N ASN A 303 -44.37 16.31 25.48
CA ASN A 303 -43.98 15.51 24.33
C ASN A 303 -42.78 16.16 23.62
N ILE A 304 -41.60 15.57 23.81
CA ILE A 304 -40.35 16.02 23.20
C ILE A 304 -40.44 15.92 21.67
N GLU A 305 -41.23 14.98 21.15
CA GLU A 305 -41.41 14.76 19.71
C GLU A 305 -42.11 15.94 19.02
N ASP A 306 -43.14 16.54 19.65
CA ASP A 306 -43.80 17.75 19.15
C ASP A 306 -42.89 18.99 19.21
N LEU A 307 -42.08 19.11 20.27
CA LEU A 307 -41.11 20.19 20.42
C LEU A 307 -39.99 20.11 19.38
N LEU A 308 -39.53 18.90 19.05
CA LEU A 308 -38.56 18.63 17.98
C LEU A 308 -39.18 18.91 16.60
N ARG A 309 -40.38 18.41 16.31
CA ARG A 309 -41.13 18.69 15.07
C ARG A 309 -41.27 20.19 14.82
N THR A 310 -41.71 20.94 15.85
CA THR A 310 -41.85 22.41 15.79
C THR A 310 -40.51 23.13 15.54
N LYS A 311 -39.38 22.59 16.04
CA LYS A 311 -38.04 23.11 15.74
C LYS A 311 -37.59 22.79 14.30
N ILE A 312 -37.83 21.57 13.82
CA ILE A 312 -37.47 21.11 12.47
C ILE A 312 -38.20 21.94 11.42
N GLU A 313 -39.52 22.10 11.53
CA GLU A 313 -40.32 22.90 10.60
C GLU A 313 -39.83 24.37 10.53
N LYS A 314 -39.38 24.93 11.66
CA LYS A 314 -38.75 26.27 11.72
C LYS A 314 -37.36 26.33 11.08
N LEU A 315 -36.59 25.25 11.09
CA LEU A 315 -35.28 25.17 10.43
C LEU A 315 -35.44 24.97 8.92
N GLU A 316 -36.35 24.09 8.50
CA GLU A 316 -36.69 23.86 7.09
C GLU A 316 -37.23 25.13 6.41
N GLY A 317 -38.13 25.86 7.07
CA GLY A 317 -38.62 27.16 6.57
C GLY A 317 -37.51 28.20 6.39
N ARG A 318 -36.53 28.25 7.31
CA ARG A 318 -35.36 29.14 7.18
C ARG A 318 -34.41 28.69 6.08
N LEU A 319 -34.21 27.38 5.92
CA LEU A 319 -33.37 26.80 4.87
C LEU A 319 -33.97 27.06 3.48
N GLN A 320 -35.28 26.86 3.31
CA GLN A 320 -36.03 27.19 2.09
C GLN A 320 -35.90 28.68 1.73
N ALA A 321 -36.05 29.59 2.70
CA ALA A 321 -35.87 31.02 2.47
C ALA A 321 -34.44 31.37 1.99
N VAL A 322 -33.40 30.74 2.56
CA VAL A 322 -31.99 30.93 2.14
C VAL A 322 -31.73 30.34 0.75
N ILE A 323 -32.28 29.17 0.44
CA ILE A 323 -32.15 28.53 -0.88
C ILE A 323 -32.85 29.37 -1.95
N SER A 324 -34.10 29.79 -1.71
CA SER A 324 -34.85 30.68 -2.60
C SER A 324 -34.11 32.00 -2.85
N THR A 325 -33.59 32.65 -1.80
CA THR A 325 -32.80 33.89 -1.93
C THR A 325 -31.48 33.68 -2.69
N ARG A 326 -30.89 32.49 -2.63
CA ARG A 326 -29.71 32.14 -3.44
C ARG A 326 -30.06 31.84 -4.89
N LEU A 327 -31.15 31.12 -5.16
CA LEU A 327 -31.63 30.83 -6.51
C LEU A 327 -32.00 32.12 -7.26
N ASP A 328 -32.78 33.01 -6.65
CA ASP A 328 -33.13 34.33 -7.22
C ASP A 328 -31.87 35.16 -7.58
N ARG A 329 -30.81 35.09 -6.77
CA ARG A 329 -29.50 35.72 -7.06
C ARG A 329 -28.69 35.00 -8.14
N VAL A 330 -28.92 33.72 -8.38
CA VAL A 330 -28.29 32.95 -9.46
C VAL A 330 -29.03 33.21 -10.77
N GLU A 331 -30.36 33.17 -10.78
CA GLU A 331 -31.21 33.51 -11.93
C GLU A 331 -30.91 34.94 -12.41
N LYS A 332 -30.93 35.94 -11.52
CA LYS A 332 -30.54 37.33 -11.86
C LYS A 332 -29.07 37.49 -12.30
N LYS A 333 -28.20 36.52 -12.02
CA LYS A 333 -26.83 36.47 -12.60
C LYS A 333 -26.84 35.82 -13.98
N VAL A 334 -27.63 34.77 -14.20
CA VAL A 334 -27.79 34.10 -15.49
C VAL A 334 -28.47 35.03 -16.49
N ASP A 335 -29.56 35.69 -16.12
CA ASP A 335 -30.27 36.68 -16.94
C ASP A 335 -29.32 37.80 -17.37
N ARG A 336 -28.54 38.36 -16.43
CA ARG A 336 -27.55 39.41 -16.74
C ARG A 336 -26.40 38.92 -17.62
N LEU A 337 -26.02 37.64 -17.54
CA LEU A 337 -25.04 37.03 -18.46
C LEU A 337 -25.65 36.79 -19.85
N VAL A 338 -26.93 36.44 -19.93
CA VAL A 338 -27.69 36.33 -21.19
C VAL A 338 -27.83 37.70 -21.84
N GLU A 339 -28.17 38.76 -21.10
CA GLU A 339 -28.17 40.14 -21.59
C GLU A 339 -26.80 40.56 -22.15
N LEU A 340 -25.71 40.27 -21.44
CA LEU A 340 -24.35 40.61 -21.89
C LEU A 340 -23.92 39.81 -23.14
N ALA A 341 -24.37 38.57 -23.28
CA ALA A 341 -24.16 37.76 -24.48
C ALA A 341 -24.97 38.28 -25.68
N VAL A 342 -26.26 38.61 -25.47
CA VAL A 342 -27.14 39.21 -26.50
C VAL A 342 -26.66 40.61 -26.91
N ALA A 343 -26.07 41.38 -25.98
CA ALA A 343 -25.45 42.67 -26.26
C ALA A 343 -24.07 42.58 -26.96
N GLY A 344 -23.56 41.37 -27.24
CA GLY A 344 -22.37 41.15 -28.07
C GLY A 344 -21.04 41.59 -27.45
N ARG A 345 -20.94 41.67 -26.11
CA ARG A 345 -19.73 42.16 -25.41
C ARG A 345 -19.01 41.09 -24.60
N PHE A 346 -18.49 40.07 -25.28
CA PHE A 346 -17.59 39.09 -24.66
C PHE A 346 -16.43 38.72 -25.60
N HIS A 347 -15.20 39.09 -25.20
CA HIS A 347 -13.96 38.68 -25.86
C HIS A 347 -13.01 38.09 -24.80
N PRO A 348 -12.57 36.82 -24.94
CA PRO A 348 -11.44 36.30 -24.18
C PRO A 348 -10.13 36.89 -24.71
N ALA A 349 -9.18 37.19 -23.83
CA ALA A 349 -7.88 37.72 -24.22
C ALA A 349 -6.91 36.60 -24.65
N THR A 350 -6.17 36.83 -25.72
CA THR A 350 -5.03 36.00 -26.16
C THR A 350 -3.81 36.89 -26.39
N SER A 351 -2.65 36.53 -25.83
CA SER A 351 -1.43 37.34 -25.90
C SER A 351 -0.52 36.94 -27.06
N ALA A 352 -0.55 37.76 -28.12
CA ALA A 352 0.48 38.04 -29.12
C ALA A 352 1.60 37.01 -29.41
N PHE A 353 1.68 36.62 -30.68
CA PHE A 353 2.96 36.59 -31.40
C PHE A 353 2.73 37.24 -32.78
N ASP A 354 3.62 38.14 -33.19
CA ASP A 354 3.42 39.01 -34.35
C ASP A 354 4.32 38.60 -35.53
N GLY A 355 3.84 38.74 -36.77
CA GLY A 355 4.56 38.23 -37.95
C GLY A 355 3.74 38.22 -39.26
N ALA A 356 3.65 39.36 -39.93
CA ALA A 356 3.12 39.48 -41.30
C ALA A 356 4.12 38.91 -42.35
N THR A 357 3.79 38.62 -43.63
CA THR A 357 2.82 39.25 -44.54
C THR A 357 2.10 38.27 -45.52
N SER A 358 1.17 38.83 -46.30
CA SER A 358 0.36 38.26 -47.41
C SER A 358 1.16 37.53 -48.53
N SER A 359 0.57 36.76 -49.46
CA SER A 359 -0.75 36.93 -50.08
C SER A 359 -1.38 35.74 -50.85
N THR A 360 -2.71 35.81 -51.03
CA THR A 360 -3.53 35.34 -52.19
C THR A 360 -3.58 33.85 -52.61
N ALA A 361 -4.71 33.23 -52.23
CA ALA A 361 -5.79 32.79 -53.15
C ALA A 361 -5.89 31.34 -53.69
N HIS A 362 -7.18 30.94 -53.83
CA HIS A 362 -7.78 29.81 -54.56
C HIS A 362 -7.73 28.39 -53.97
N VAL A 363 -8.89 27.73 -54.10
CA VAL A 363 -9.19 26.32 -53.78
C VAL A 363 -9.48 25.62 -55.10
N PRO A 364 -8.94 24.41 -55.31
CA PRO A 364 -9.78 23.33 -55.82
C PRO A 364 -9.56 22.00 -55.07
N GLU A 365 -10.43 21.03 -55.34
CA GLU A 365 -10.49 19.72 -54.69
C GLU A 365 -9.52 18.69 -55.31
N ASN A 366 -8.98 17.77 -54.49
CA ASN A 366 -8.89 16.29 -54.68
C ASN A 366 -7.63 15.65 -54.08
N GLU A 367 -7.84 14.83 -53.02
CA GLU A 367 -7.04 13.63 -52.61
C GLU A 367 -5.52 13.78 -52.29
N PRO A 368 -4.87 12.81 -51.61
CA PRO A 368 -5.36 11.52 -51.11
C PRO A 368 -5.27 11.34 -49.58
N LYS A 369 -5.73 10.16 -49.10
CA LYS A 369 -5.42 9.66 -47.75
C LYS A 369 -3.98 9.11 -47.74
N ASP A 370 -3.08 9.69 -46.95
CA ASP A 370 -1.89 8.97 -46.42
C ASP A 370 -1.08 9.72 -45.32
N GLU A 371 -1.33 11.01 -45.04
CA GLU A 371 -0.52 11.76 -44.06
C GLU A 371 -1.00 11.68 -42.59
N LEU A 372 -2.13 11.02 -42.31
CA LEU A 372 -2.73 10.98 -40.96
C LEU A 372 -1.97 10.12 -39.92
N GLU A 373 -0.86 9.46 -40.30
CA GLU A 373 -0.02 8.65 -39.39
C GLU A 373 1.21 9.39 -38.82
N LYS A 374 1.46 10.66 -39.18
CA LYS A 374 2.66 11.40 -38.73
C LYS A 374 2.46 12.43 -37.61
N GLU A 375 1.24 12.91 -37.34
CA GLU A 375 0.95 13.84 -36.22
C GLU A 375 0.46 13.14 -34.94
N VAL A 376 0.95 11.91 -34.67
CA VAL A 376 0.79 11.22 -33.38
C VAL A 376 2.14 11.15 -32.60
N GLY A 377 3.13 11.91 -33.06
CA GLY A 377 4.40 12.13 -32.35
C GLY A 377 4.38 13.39 -31.51
N LEU A 378 5.06 13.37 -30.35
CA LEU A 378 5.36 14.53 -29.49
C LEU A 378 4.17 15.20 -28.78
N ILE A 379 3.38 14.42 -28.02
CA ILE A 379 2.97 14.90 -26.70
C ILE A 379 4.10 14.57 -25.72
N ASP A 380 4.65 15.59 -25.05
CA ASP A 380 5.70 15.40 -24.06
C ASP A 380 5.18 14.58 -22.85
N ARG A 381 6.03 13.69 -22.33
CA ARG A 381 5.69 12.76 -21.23
C ARG A 381 6.40 13.14 -19.92
N SER A 382 6.65 14.43 -19.73
CA SER A 382 7.35 15.01 -18.58
C SER A 382 6.45 15.15 -17.34
N ASP A 383 5.21 15.62 -17.50
CA ASP A 383 4.33 16.03 -16.39
C ASP A 383 3.20 15.04 -16.04
N ALA A 384 3.28 13.79 -16.51
CA ALA A 384 2.47 12.72 -15.94
C ALA A 384 3.04 12.34 -14.56
N ILE A 385 2.30 12.61 -13.48
CA ILE A 385 2.69 12.15 -12.13
C ILE A 385 2.61 10.62 -12.10
N GLU A 386 3.74 9.96 -12.37
CA GLU A 386 3.84 8.50 -12.28
C GLU A 386 3.60 8.08 -10.83
N MET A 387 2.54 7.30 -10.60
CA MET A 387 2.39 6.60 -9.33
C MET A 387 3.43 5.48 -9.24
N ALA A 388 4.13 5.38 -8.11
CA ALA A 388 5.09 4.31 -7.87
C ALA A 388 4.37 2.95 -7.86
N ALA A 389 4.81 2.04 -8.72
CA ALA A 389 4.22 0.70 -8.86
C ALA A 389 4.64 -0.27 -7.74
N ALA A 390 5.72 0.06 -7.02
CA ALA A 390 6.13 -0.59 -5.77
C ALA A 390 7.04 0.35 -4.95
N LYS A 391 7.53 -0.15 -3.80
CA LYS A 391 8.46 0.54 -2.90
C LYS A 391 9.53 -0.43 -2.43
N VAL A 392 10.78 0.03 -2.23
CA VAL A 392 11.85 -0.78 -1.67
C VAL A 392 11.58 -1.06 -0.19
N LYS A 393 11.23 -2.31 0.14
CA LYS A 393 10.93 -2.77 1.51
C LYS A 393 12.20 -3.10 2.30
N SER A 394 13.18 -3.75 1.67
CA SER A 394 14.43 -4.15 2.33
C SER A 394 15.56 -4.34 1.32
N LEU A 395 16.78 -4.04 1.77
CA LEU A 395 18.00 -4.28 1.00
C LEU A 395 18.87 -5.30 1.74
N PHE A 396 19.52 -6.18 0.98
CA PHE A 396 20.36 -7.25 1.53
C PHE A 396 21.69 -7.39 0.78
N ILE A 397 22.77 -7.45 1.56
CA ILE A 397 24.15 -7.69 1.10
C ILE A 397 24.60 -9.03 1.66
N TYR A 398 25.29 -9.86 0.87
CA TYR A 398 25.80 -11.16 1.30
C TYR A 398 27.31 -11.20 1.01
N PRO A 399 28.16 -10.62 1.88
CA PRO A 399 29.55 -10.34 1.51
C PRO A 399 30.33 -11.60 1.13
N ILE A 400 30.16 -12.66 1.92
CA ILE A 400 30.71 -13.98 1.63
C ILE A 400 29.66 -14.84 0.93
N LYS A 401 30.00 -15.35 -0.25
CA LYS A 401 29.13 -16.25 -1.02
C LYS A 401 28.74 -17.47 -0.20
N SER A 402 27.43 -17.71 -0.14
CA SER A 402 26.77 -18.77 0.64
C SER A 402 26.72 -18.58 2.16
N CYS A 403 27.27 -17.50 2.72
CA CYS A 403 27.07 -17.14 4.12
C CYS A 403 25.74 -16.39 4.32
N ALA A 404 25.39 -16.03 5.56
CA ALA A 404 24.20 -15.21 5.83
C ALA A 404 24.28 -13.83 5.16
N GLY A 405 23.11 -13.18 5.00
CA GLY A 405 23.01 -11.80 4.53
C GLY A 405 22.91 -10.80 5.67
N ILE A 406 23.35 -9.58 5.41
CA ILE A 406 23.18 -8.38 6.22
C ILE A 406 22.01 -7.59 5.62
N SER A 407 21.06 -7.16 6.45
CA SER A 407 20.03 -6.22 6.01
C SER A 407 20.52 -4.78 6.26
N VAL A 408 20.31 -3.89 5.29
CA VAL A 408 20.85 -2.52 5.31
C VAL A 408 19.77 -1.50 4.96
N SER A 409 19.89 -0.28 5.49
CA SER A 409 18.98 0.83 5.19
C SER A 409 19.25 1.48 3.83
N GLN A 410 20.46 1.36 3.30
CA GLN A 410 20.88 1.79 1.98
C GLN A 410 22.04 0.93 1.47
N ALA A 411 22.27 0.93 0.16
CA ALA A 411 23.34 0.19 -0.49
C ALA A 411 23.89 0.95 -1.72
N PRO A 412 25.17 1.34 -1.73
CA PRO A 412 25.83 1.91 -2.91
C PRO A 412 25.92 0.88 -4.04
N ILE A 413 25.74 1.32 -5.29
CA ILE A 413 25.90 0.49 -6.49
C ILE A 413 27.32 0.56 -7.03
N THR A 414 27.83 -0.60 -7.49
CA THR A 414 29.07 -0.77 -8.24
C THR A 414 28.78 -1.42 -9.59
N SER A 415 29.76 -1.41 -10.50
CA SER A 415 29.72 -2.16 -11.78
C SER A 415 29.61 -3.68 -11.64
N THR A 416 29.51 -4.22 -10.42
CA THR A 416 29.42 -5.65 -10.08
C THR A 416 28.21 -6.03 -9.21
N GLY A 417 27.43 -5.06 -8.72
CA GLY A 417 26.24 -5.29 -7.87
C GLY A 417 26.04 -4.15 -6.86
N PHE A 418 25.61 -4.49 -5.65
CA PHE A 418 25.79 -3.59 -4.50
C PHE A 418 27.22 -3.71 -3.96
N GLN A 419 27.73 -2.62 -3.38
CA GLN A 419 29.03 -2.61 -2.72
C GLN A 419 29.10 -3.72 -1.65
N TRP A 420 30.24 -4.42 -1.61
CA TRP A 420 30.51 -5.62 -0.80
C TRP A 420 29.79 -6.91 -1.19
N ASP A 421 28.79 -6.91 -2.07
CA ASP A 421 27.98 -8.11 -2.33
C ASP A 421 28.77 -9.22 -3.05
N ARG A 422 28.81 -10.42 -2.44
CA ARG A 422 29.53 -11.63 -2.88
C ARG A 422 30.99 -11.37 -3.32
N GLN A 423 31.64 -10.38 -2.70
CA GLN A 423 33.07 -10.06 -2.89
C GLN A 423 33.99 -11.19 -2.39
N TRP A 424 33.54 -12.00 -1.41
CA TRP A 424 34.31 -13.10 -0.82
C TRP A 424 33.72 -14.48 -1.14
N ILE A 425 34.58 -15.50 -1.12
CA ILE A 425 34.18 -16.91 -1.21
C ILE A 425 35.14 -17.81 -0.43
N ILE A 426 34.67 -18.97 0.04
CA ILE A 426 35.51 -20.00 0.63
C ILE A 426 35.86 -21.02 -0.46
N VAL A 427 37.15 -21.35 -0.61
CA VAL A 427 37.66 -22.35 -1.55
C VAL A 427 38.33 -23.51 -0.83
N ASN A 428 38.37 -24.68 -1.48
CA ASN A 428 39.14 -25.82 -1.00
C ASN A 428 40.61 -25.75 -1.44
N SER A 429 41.42 -26.74 -1.02
CA SER A 429 42.84 -26.89 -1.40
C SER A 429 43.12 -27.09 -2.90
N LYS A 430 42.10 -27.11 -3.76
CA LYS A 430 42.21 -27.13 -5.23
C LYS A 430 41.58 -25.87 -5.86
N GLY A 431 41.41 -24.78 -5.10
CA GLY A 431 40.83 -23.52 -5.55
C GLY A 431 39.31 -23.57 -5.84
N ARG A 432 38.65 -24.72 -5.67
CA ARG A 432 37.23 -24.87 -6.00
C ARG A 432 36.34 -24.33 -4.89
N ALA A 433 35.36 -23.52 -5.26
CA ALA A 433 34.39 -22.95 -4.33
C ALA A 433 33.61 -23.98 -3.49
N TYR A 434 33.60 -23.78 -2.17
CA TYR A 434 32.53 -24.28 -1.33
C TYR A 434 31.29 -23.37 -1.47
N THR A 435 30.11 -23.98 -1.55
CA THR A 435 28.83 -23.25 -1.56
C THR A 435 27.80 -23.98 -0.71
N GLN A 436 26.70 -23.32 -0.33
CA GLN A 436 25.61 -23.95 0.43
C GLN A 436 25.07 -25.24 -0.21
N ARG A 437 25.26 -25.43 -1.52
CA ARG A 437 24.87 -26.66 -2.25
C ARG A 437 25.66 -27.90 -1.82
N VAL A 438 26.86 -27.72 -1.29
CA VAL A 438 27.76 -28.78 -0.80
C VAL A 438 28.05 -28.66 0.69
N GLU A 439 28.14 -27.43 1.21
CA GLU A 439 28.31 -27.12 2.64
C GLU A 439 27.12 -26.31 3.18
N PRO A 440 25.96 -26.94 3.51
CA PRO A 440 24.82 -26.24 4.09
C PRO A 440 25.18 -25.42 5.36
N LYS A 441 26.16 -25.90 6.15
CA LYS A 441 26.74 -25.21 7.31
C LYS A 441 27.17 -23.76 7.05
N LEU A 442 27.49 -23.38 5.80
CA LEU A 442 27.81 -21.99 5.47
C LEU A 442 26.64 -21.04 5.76
N ALA A 443 25.39 -21.51 5.74
CA ALA A 443 24.23 -20.70 6.09
C ALA A 443 24.27 -20.12 7.52
N LEU A 444 24.95 -20.81 8.45
CA LEU A 444 25.08 -20.40 9.85
C LEU A 444 26.22 -19.40 10.07
N VAL A 445 27.08 -19.19 9.07
CA VAL A 445 28.16 -18.19 9.13
C VAL A 445 27.53 -16.81 9.01
N ARG A 446 27.51 -16.09 10.14
CA ARG A 446 27.06 -14.70 10.23
C ARG A 446 28.23 -13.77 9.91
N VAL A 447 27.91 -12.66 9.27
CA VAL A 447 28.87 -11.70 8.74
C VAL A 447 28.38 -10.31 9.13
N GLU A 448 29.29 -9.46 9.59
CA GLU A 448 29.07 -8.08 9.99
C GLU A 448 30.10 -7.19 9.26
N LEU A 449 29.70 -5.97 8.91
CA LEU A 449 30.52 -4.91 8.31
C LEU A 449 30.30 -3.61 9.11
N PRO A 450 31.23 -2.64 9.06
CA PRO A 450 30.98 -1.30 9.60
C PRO A 450 29.73 -0.68 8.97
N ASN A 451 28.91 0.04 9.74
CA ASN A 451 27.67 0.65 9.22
C ASN A 451 27.97 1.66 8.09
N GLU A 452 29.10 2.35 8.23
CA GLU A 452 29.65 3.35 7.33
C GLU A 452 30.01 2.73 5.97
N ALA A 453 30.28 1.41 5.92
CA ALA A 453 30.64 0.71 4.68
C ALA A 453 29.51 0.64 3.64
N PHE A 454 28.29 1.02 4.02
CA PHE A 454 27.12 1.14 3.15
C PHE A 454 26.78 2.60 2.80
N PHE A 455 27.73 3.52 2.96
CA PHE A 455 27.62 4.91 2.52
C PHE A 455 28.53 5.15 1.31
N ASP A 456 28.06 5.98 0.38
CA ASP A 456 28.70 6.17 -0.93
C ASP A 456 30.18 6.59 -0.78
N ASP A 457 30.48 7.64 -0.02
CA ASP A 457 31.84 8.20 0.10
C ASP A 457 32.75 7.50 1.13
N TRP A 458 32.44 6.28 1.58
CA TRP A 458 33.27 5.54 2.56
C TRP A 458 34.31 4.62 1.94
N GLU A 459 35.52 4.62 2.51
CA GLU A 459 36.63 3.71 2.20
C GLU A 459 37.16 2.98 3.46
N PRO A 460 37.60 1.71 3.33
CA PRO A 460 38.24 0.98 4.42
C PRO A 460 39.53 1.62 4.95
N ASN A 461 39.61 1.75 6.27
CA ASN A 461 40.83 2.14 6.99
C ASN A 461 41.43 0.95 7.79
N LYS A 462 42.55 1.17 8.48
CA LYS A 462 43.27 0.13 9.25
C LYS A 462 42.47 -0.49 10.41
N SER A 463 41.38 0.13 10.84
CA SER A 463 40.45 -0.39 11.86
C SER A 463 39.14 -0.96 11.28
N SER A 464 39.03 -1.03 9.94
CA SER A 464 37.84 -1.53 9.24
C SER A 464 37.96 -3.04 9.00
N TYR A 465 37.02 -3.83 9.56
CA TYR A 465 37.05 -5.28 9.49
C TYR A 465 35.72 -5.87 9.01
N LEU A 466 35.81 -6.93 8.21
CA LEU A 466 34.76 -7.91 8.02
C LEU A 466 34.77 -8.82 9.24
N VAL A 467 33.70 -8.82 10.04
CA VAL A 467 33.60 -9.62 11.26
C VAL A 467 32.75 -10.86 10.96
N ILE A 468 33.27 -12.03 11.33
CA ILE A 468 32.71 -13.34 10.96
C ILE A 468 32.48 -14.17 12.23
N ARG A 469 31.30 -14.78 12.33
CA ARG A 469 30.89 -15.63 13.46
C ARG A 469 30.22 -16.91 12.95
N ALA A 470 30.39 -18.00 13.69
CA ALA A 470 29.64 -19.24 13.48
C ALA A 470 29.45 -20.00 14.80
N PRO A 471 28.51 -20.98 14.89
CA PRO A 471 28.33 -21.78 16.09
C PRO A 471 29.63 -22.49 16.51
N ALA A 472 29.94 -22.45 17.81
CA ALA A 472 31.13 -23.05 18.42
C ALA A 472 32.49 -22.57 17.83
N MET A 473 32.54 -21.36 17.28
CA MET A 473 33.77 -20.73 16.77
C MET A 473 34.00 -19.36 17.43
N ASP A 474 35.26 -19.02 17.70
CA ASP A 474 35.67 -17.66 18.07
C ASP A 474 35.36 -16.63 16.97
N VAL A 475 35.36 -15.34 17.31
CA VAL A 475 35.10 -14.26 16.37
C VAL A 475 36.32 -14.01 15.48
N LEU A 476 36.20 -14.26 14.18
CA LEU A 476 37.21 -13.89 13.20
C LEU A 476 37.01 -12.43 12.75
N LYS A 477 38.11 -11.69 12.61
CA LYS A 477 38.14 -10.34 12.02
C LYS A 477 39.10 -10.33 10.83
N VAL A 478 38.57 -10.10 9.64
CA VAL A 478 39.36 -10.00 8.39
C VAL A 478 39.50 -8.53 8.00
N PRO A 479 40.71 -7.97 7.81
CA PRO A 479 40.88 -6.57 7.43
C PRO A 479 40.23 -6.24 6.08
N LEU A 480 39.50 -5.12 6.00
CA LEU A 480 38.90 -4.66 4.73
C LEU A 480 39.91 -3.95 3.79
N THR A 481 41.11 -3.66 4.28
CA THR A 481 42.26 -3.26 3.46
C THR A 481 42.61 -4.33 2.41
N LYS A 482 43.45 -4.02 1.42
CA LYS A 482 43.88 -5.00 0.41
C LYS A 482 44.85 -6.03 1.03
N PRO A 483 44.60 -7.34 0.93
CA PRO A 483 45.56 -8.36 1.33
C PRO A 483 46.81 -8.35 0.43
N PRO A 484 47.97 -8.77 0.95
CA PRO A 484 49.22 -8.80 0.18
C PRO A 484 49.29 -10.00 -0.77
N GLU A 485 48.60 -11.10 -0.48
CA GLU A 485 48.75 -12.38 -1.16
C GLU A 485 47.64 -12.64 -2.19
N THR A 486 47.92 -13.55 -3.14
CA THR A 486 47.01 -13.92 -4.23
C THR A 486 46.97 -15.43 -4.40
N ALA A 487 45.77 -16.01 -4.27
CA ALA A 487 45.48 -17.40 -4.57
C ALA A 487 45.19 -17.55 -6.07
N ASN A 488 45.86 -18.50 -6.73
CA ASN A 488 45.67 -18.81 -8.15
C ASN A 488 44.82 -20.08 -8.34
N GLY A 489 44.11 -20.19 -9.48
CA GLY A 489 43.27 -21.35 -9.79
C GLY A 489 41.93 -21.37 -9.03
N VAL A 490 41.49 -20.21 -8.55
CA VAL A 490 40.19 -20.06 -7.88
C VAL A 490 39.08 -20.22 -8.90
N SER A 491 38.13 -21.12 -8.66
CA SER A 491 37.13 -21.53 -9.65
C SER A 491 35.69 -21.54 -9.10
N VAL A 492 34.79 -20.92 -9.88
CA VAL A 492 33.36 -20.70 -9.54
C VAL A 492 32.51 -20.87 -10.80
N TRP A 493 31.84 -22.02 -10.91
CA TRP A 493 31.21 -22.47 -12.17
C TRP A 493 32.26 -22.55 -13.29
N GLU A 494 31.92 -22.14 -14.51
CA GLU A 494 32.84 -22.15 -15.67
C GLU A 494 33.95 -21.10 -15.59
N TRP A 495 33.93 -20.20 -14.59
CA TRP A 495 34.99 -19.20 -14.40
C TRP A 495 36.12 -19.74 -13.52
N SER A 496 37.35 -19.47 -13.94
CA SER A 496 38.57 -19.74 -13.16
C SER A 496 39.55 -18.58 -13.35
N GLY A 497 40.20 -18.16 -12.26
CA GLY A 497 41.16 -17.04 -12.26
C GLY A 497 41.97 -16.96 -10.97
N SER A 498 42.43 -15.76 -10.63
CA SER A 498 43.06 -15.42 -9.37
C SER A 498 42.08 -14.77 -8.37
N ALA A 499 42.45 -14.72 -7.09
CA ALA A 499 41.73 -13.98 -6.05
C ALA A 499 42.72 -13.55 -4.97
N LEU A 500 42.44 -12.47 -4.25
CA LEU A 500 43.25 -12.05 -3.10
C LEU A 500 43.03 -13.03 -1.94
N ASP A 501 44.10 -13.49 -1.29
CA ASP A 501 44.00 -14.43 -0.18
C ASP A 501 43.87 -13.68 1.15
N GLU A 502 42.86 -14.02 1.96
CA GLU A 502 42.60 -13.34 3.24
C GLU A 502 43.43 -13.90 4.41
N GLY A 503 44.41 -14.75 4.12
CA GLY A 503 45.48 -15.13 5.03
C GLY A 503 45.23 -16.37 5.87
N ASP A 504 46.29 -16.82 6.56
CA ASP A 504 46.31 -18.12 7.24
C ASP A 504 45.39 -18.20 8.47
N ASP A 505 45.08 -17.07 9.14
CA ASP A 505 44.09 -17.06 10.23
C ASP A 505 42.67 -17.31 9.71
N ALA A 506 42.29 -16.70 8.58
CA ALA A 506 40.99 -16.96 7.95
C ALA A 506 40.93 -18.39 7.39
N SER A 507 42.02 -18.86 6.78
CA SER A 507 42.20 -20.25 6.33
C SER A 507 42.01 -21.26 7.48
N LYS A 508 42.70 -21.06 8.60
CA LYS A 508 42.61 -21.89 9.81
C LYS A 508 41.20 -21.88 10.40
N TRP A 509 40.57 -20.70 10.50
CA TRP A 509 39.21 -20.57 11.04
C TRP A 509 38.17 -21.33 10.20
N PHE A 510 38.15 -21.13 8.88
CA PHE A 510 37.23 -21.84 7.99
C PHE A 510 37.56 -23.35 7.91
N SER A 511 38.84 -23.71 7.97
CA SER A 511 39.26 -25.12 7.99
C SER A 511 38.77 -25.85 9.25
N ASN A 512 38.83 -25.20 10.41
CA ASN A 512 38.28 -25.72 11.66
C ASN A 512 36.75 -25.84 11.58
N TYR A 513 36.04 -24.78 11.15
CA TYR A 513 34.58 -24.77 11.10
C TYR A 513 33.99 -25.81 10.12
N LEU A 514 34.62 -26.00 8.96
CA LEU A 514 34.21 -26.96 7.93
C LEU A 514 34.83 -28.36 8.11
N GLY A 515 35.79 -28.51 9.03
CA GLY A 515 36.50 -29.76 9.31
C GLY A 515 37.43 -30.25 8.20
N LYS A 516 37.88 -29.35 7.30
CA LYS A 516 38.68 -29.68 6.09
C LYS A 516 39.37 -28.45 5.49
N PRO A 517 40.52 -28.61 4.79
CA PRO A 517 41.29 -27.50 4.23
C PRO A 517 40.47 -26.53 3.38
N SER A 518 40.36 -25.29 3.87
CA SER A 518 39.51 -24.23 3.36
C SER A 518 40.24 -22.89 3.46
N ARG A 519 40.26 -22.07 2.40
CA ARG A 519 40.77 -20.68 2.43
C ARG A 519 39.65 -19.68 2.12
N LEU A 520 39.67 -18.51 2.76
CA LEU A 520 38.82 -17.39 2.38
C LEU A 520 39.56 -16.53 1.35
N VAL A 521 38.92 -16.21 0.23
CA VAL A 521 39.51 -15.38 -0.83
C VAL A 521 38.53 -14.30 -1.29
N ARG A 522 39.08 -13.17 -1.76
CA ARG A 522 38.34 -11.97 -2.21
C ARG A 522 38.57 -11.71 -3.70
N PHE A 523 37.52 -11.34 -4.42
CA PHE A 523 37.59 -11.08 -5.85
C PHE A 523 38.53 -9.90 -6.15
N ASN A 524 39.41 -10.03 -7.16
CA ASN A 524 40.41 -9.01 -7.50
C ASN A 524 39.93 -8.19 -8.71
N GLU A 525 38.98 -7.27 -8.52
CA GLU A 525 38.40 -6.44 -9.60
C GLU A 525 39.43 -5.58 -10.37
N ALA A 526 40.69 -5.50 -9.90
CA ALA A 526 41.78 -4.81 -10.59
C ALA A 526 42.52 -5.69 -11.62
N THR A 527 42.37 -7.02 -11.60
CA THR A 527 43.02 -7.95 -12.54
C THR A 527 42.05 -8.97 -13.16
N GLU A 528 40.89 -9.18 -12.55
CA GLU A 528 39.93 -10.21 -12.94
C GLU A 528 38.62 -9.60 -13.43
N ILE A 529 38.05 -10.22 -14.48
CA ILE A 529 36.70 -9.91 -14.98
C ILE A 529 35.93 -11.21 -15.06
N ARG A 530 34.71 -11.21 -14.50
CA ARG A 530 33.76 -12.31 -14.62
C ARG A 530 32.45 -11.75 -15.20
N ALA A 531 32.35 -11.80 -16.53
CA ALA A 531 31.18 -11.35 -17.26
C ALA A 531 29.92 -12.17 -16.91
N VAL A 532 28.75 -11.54 -17.07
CA VAL A 532 27.47 -12.26 -17.04
C VAL A 532 27.16 -12.88 -18.41
N ASP A 533 26.06 -13.64 -18.52
CA ASP A 533 25.61 -14.24 -19.79
C ASP A 533 25.29 -13.14 -20.83
N PRO A 534 26.10 -12.99 -21.92
CA PRO A 534 25.99 -11.86 -22.84
C PRO A 534 24.73 -11.92 -23.71
N ASN A 535 24.03 -13.06 -23.74
CA ASN A 535 22.74 -13.19 -24.44
C ASN A 535 21.59 -12.46 -23.71
N TYR A 536 21.80 -12.08 -22.44
CA TYR A 536 20.80 -11.42 -21.60
C TYR A 536 21.25 -10.04 -21.10
N ALA A 537 22.56 -9.85 -20.90
CA ALA A 537 23.12 -8.61 -20.35
C ALA A 537 24.58 -8.38 -20.83
N PRO A 538 24.81 -8.05 -22.11
CA PRO A 538 26.16 -7.80 -22.62
C PRO A 538 26.82 -6.61 -21.90
N GLY A 539 28.14 -6.69 -21.71
CA GLY A 539 28.95 -5.65 -21.04
C GLY A 539 28.92 -5.68 -19.50
N TYR A 540 27.94 -6.35 -18.88
CA TYR A 540 27.87 -6.45 -17.42
C TYR A 540 28.77 -7.54 -16.85
N LYS A 541 29.22 -7.34 -15.60
CA LYS A 541 30.08 -8.26 -14.84
C LYS A 541 29.56 -8.47 -13.42
N VAL A 542 30.09 -9.48 -12.76
CA VAL A 542 29.84 -9.83 -11.35
C VAL A 542 31.16 -10.19 -10.66
N THR A 543 31.16 -10.23 -9.34
CA THR A 543 32.18 -10.90 -8.54
C THR A 543 31.83 -12.39 -8.40
N PHE A 544 31.71 -12.95 -7.20
CA PHE A 544 31.34 -14.36 -7.03
C PHE A 544 29.83 -14.64 -7.07
N SER A 545 28.96 -13.64 -7.27
CA SER A 545 27.50 -13.82 -7.50
C SER A 545 27.17 -14.87 -8.57
N ASP A 546 26.06 -15.61 -8.46
CA ASP A 546 25.86 -16.79 -9.31
C ASP A 546 25.73 -16.45 -10.81
N GLN A 547 24.89 -15.47 -11.20
CA GLN A 547 24.67 -15.10 -12.61
C GLN A 547 24.63 -13.60 -12.89
N TYR A 548 23.96 -12.79 -12.05
CA TYR A 548 23.72 -11.35 -12.29
C TYR A 548 24.03 -10.49 -11.05
N PRO A 549 24.19 -9.16 -11.21
CA PRO A 549 24.57 -8.25 -10.13
C PRO A 549 23.51 -8.10 -9.03
N PHE A 550 22.22 -8.18 -9.39
CA PHE A 550 21.11 -8.06 -8.44
C PHE A 550 20.05 -9.15 -8.66
N LEU A 551 19.42 -9.58 -7.56
CA LEU A 551 18.16 -10.32 -7.57
C LEU A 551 17.09 -9.46 -6.89
N LEU A 552 15.99 -9.20 -7.59
CA LEU A 552 14.79 -8.53 -7.08
C LEU A 552 13.69 -9.56 -6.79
N LEU A 553 12.88 -9.29 -5.77
CA LEU A 553 11.73 -10.10 -5.36
C LEU A 553 10.66 -9.18 -4.74
N SER A 554 9.37 -9.47 -4.90
CA SER A 554 8.30 -8.81 -4.12
C SER A 554 8.00 -9.56 -2.82
N GLN A 555 7.55 -8.83 -1.80
CA GLN A 555 7.01 -9.43 -0.59
C GLN A 555 5.75 -10.26 -0.92
N GLU A 556 4.96 -9.80 -1.88
CA GLU A 556 3.69 -10.36 -2.27
C GLU A 556 3.86 -11.70 -3.00
N SER A 557 4.93 -11.88 -3.80
CA SER A 557 5.39 -13.20 -4.27
C SER A 557 5.73 -14.16 -3.12
N LEU A 558 6.37 -13.66 -2.06
CA LEU A 558 6.75 -14.47 -0.89
C LEU A 558 5.55 -14.87 -0.05
N ASP A 559 4.60 -13.96 0.15
CA ASP A 559 3.38 -14.24 0.91
C ASP A 559 2.45 -15.17 0.12
N ALA A 560 2.32 -15.00 -1.20
CA ALA A 560 1.59 -15.92 -2.06
C ALA A 560 2.19 -17.34 -2.09
N LEU A 561 3.52 -17.48 -2.02
CA LEU A 561 4.17 -18.78 -1.85
C LEU A 561 3.94 -19.34 -0.43
N ASN A 562 4.05 -18.52 0.61
CA ASN A 562 3.89 -18.94 2.00
C ASN A 562 2.46 -19.40 2.33
N VAL A 563 1.43 -18.92 1.61
CA VAL A 563 0.06 -19.44 1.68
C VAL A 563 -0.07 -20.89 1.16
N LEU A 564 0.89 -21.36 0.36
CA LEU A 564 0.90 -22.71 -0.23
C LEU A 564 1.87 -23.67 0.48
N LEU A 565 2.58 -23.21 1.52
CA LEU A 565 3.54 -24.01 2.29
C LEU A 565 2.95 -24.45 3.63
N GLU A 566 3.35 -25.64 4.07
CA GLU A 566 3.05 -26.17 5.41
C GLU A 566 3.75 -25.35 6.52
N GLU A 567 5.01 -24.99 6.30
CA GLU A 567 5.76 -24.03 7.11
C GLU A 567 6.07 -22.76 6.29
N PRO A 568 5.56 -21.57 6.67
CA PRO A 568 5.93 -20.30 6.06
C PRO A 568 7.43 -20.03 6.16
N MET A 569 8.03 -19.50 5.09
CA MET A 569 9.48 -19.33 4.99
C MET A 569 9.93 -17.86 4.88
N PRO A 570 11.06 -17.49 5.52
CA PRO A 570 11.60 -16.14 5.44
C PRO A 570 12.31 -15.86 4.10
N VAL A 571 12.33 -14.58 3.71
CA VAL A 571 12.97 -14.09 2.47
C VAL A 571 14.44 -14.50 2.32
N ASN A 572 15.15 -14.70 3.43
CA ASN A 572 16.56 -15.09 3.45
C ASN A 572 16.84 -16.43 2.74
N ARG A 573 15.83 -17.30 2.55
CA ARG A 573 15.91 -18.54 1.77
C ARG A 573 16.13 -18.26 0.28
N PHE A 574 15.52 -17.19 -0.23
CA PHE A 574 15.59 -16.80 -1.65
C PHE A 574 16.77 -15.88 -1.95
N ARG A 575 17.36 -15.26 -0.92
CA ARG A 575 18.57 -14.44 -0.99
C ARG A 575 18.52 -13.27 -2.00
N PRO A 576 17.39 -12.55 -2.16
CA PRO A 576 17.34 -11.36 -3.01
C PRO A 576 18.24 -10.27 -2.45
N ASN A 577 18.67 -9.35 -3.31
CA ASN A 577 19.36 -8.12 -2.94
C ASN A 577 18.38 -6.97 -2.70
N ILE A 578 17.30 -6.91 -3.48
CA ILE A 578 16.23 -5.92 -3.38
C ILE A 578 14.92 -6.67 -3.09
N LEU A 579 14.28 -6.38 -1.97
CA LEU A 579 12.91 -6.78 -1.68
C LEU A 579 12.01 -5.55 -1.83
N VAL A 580 10.99 -5.65 -2.68
CA VAL A 580 9.98 -4.60 -2.87
C VAL A 580 8.65 -4.99 -2.22
N ASN A 581 7.75 -4.02 -2.06
CA ASN A 581 6.35 -4.27 -1.69
C ASN A 581 5.41 -3.24 -2.32
N GLY A 582 4.11 -3.51 -2.31
CA GLY A 582 3.06 -2.64 -2.86
C GLY A 582 2.66 -2.94 -4.31
N CYS A 583 3.08 -4.09 -4.85
CA CYS A 583 2.67 -4.62 -6.15
C CYS A 583 1.93 -5.96 -5.99
N GLU A 584 1.21 -6.39 -7.02
CA GLU A 584 0.54 -7.69 -7.01
C GLU A 584 1.55 -8.86 -7.05
N PRO A 585 1.24 -10.03 -6.46
CA PRO A 585 2.16 -11.18 -6.45
C PRO A 585 2.71 -11.52 -7.84
N PHE A 586 4.01 -11.79 -7.92
CA PHE A 586 4.75 -12.12 -9.14
C PHE A 586 4.83 -11.02 -10.21
N SER A 587 4.40 -9.78 -9.91
CA SER A 587 4.56 -8.63 -10.82
C SER A 587 6.00 -8.45 -11.31
N GLU A 588 6.99 -8.74 -10.46
CA GLU A 588 8.41 -8.59 -10.81
C GLU A 588 8.88 -9.48 -11.96
N ASP A 589 8.17 -10.57 -12.29
CA ASP A 589 8.45 -11.41 -13.46
C ASP A 589 8.32 -10.61 -14.76
N LEU A 590 7.36 -9.66 -14.79
CA LEU A 590 6.97 -8.91 -15.97
C LEU A 590 7.88 -7.70 -16.21
N TRP A 591 8.48 -7.17 -15.15
CA TRP A 591 9.25 -5.93 -15.19
C TRP A 591 10.55 -6.10 -15.99
N THR A 592 10.65 -5.38 -17.11
CA THR A 592 11.85 -5.37 -17.98
C THR A 592 12.64 -4.07 -17.88
N GLU A 593 12.01 -2.96 -17.47
CA GLU A 593 12.68 -1.71 -17.15
C GLU A 593 11.97 -0.99 -16.00
N ILE A 594 12.71 -0.75 -14.92
CA ILE A 594 12.24 -0.04 -13.73
C ILE A 594 13.21 1.07 -13.35
N LYS A 595 12.73 2.07 -12.63
CA LYS A 595 13.52 3.17 -12.09
C LYS A 595 13.37 3.23 -10.57
N ILE A 596 14.49 3.36 -9.87
CA ILE A 596 14.54 3.53 -8.41
C ILE A 596 15.37 4.79 -8.16
N ASN A 597 14.74 5.86 -7.64
CA ASN A 597 15.32 7.22 -7.66
C ASN A 597 15.86 7.59 -9.06
N ASN A 598 17.18 7.78 -9.19
CA ASN A 598 17.89 8.11 -10.44
C ASN A 598 18.77 6.95 -10.93
N LEU A 599 18.25 5.72 -10.83
CA LEU A 599 18.87 4.47 -11.26
C LEU A 599 17.90 3.68 -12.14
N THR A 600 18.29 3.37 -13.37
CA THR A 600 17.52 2.50 -14.27
C THR A 600 18.00 1.06 -14.17
N LEU A 601 17.11 0.17 -13.75
CA LEU A 601 17.36 -1.27 -13.64
C LEU A 601 16.57 -2.02 -14.71
N HIS A 602 17.22 -2.96 -15.39
CA HIS A 602 16.61 -3.79 -16.42
C HIS A 602 16.41 -5.22 -15.91
N GLY A 603 15.20 -5.76 -16.09
CA GLY A 603 14.87 -7.15 -15.76
C GLY A 603 15.31 -8.08 -16.88
N VAL A 604 16.42 -8.78 -16.66
CA VAL A 604 17.14 -9.50 -17.72
C VAL A 604 16.89 -11.00 -17.72
N LYS A 605 16.41 -11.60 -16.62
CA LYS A 605 16.11 -13.05 -16.57
C LYS A 605 15.30 -13.48 -15.34
N LEU A 606 14.26 -14.29 -15.50
CA LEU A 606 13.57 -14.92 -14.36
C LEU A 606 14.56 -15.78 -13.55
N CYS A 607 14.54 -15.67 -12.23
CA CYS A 607 15.50 -16.37 -11.37
C CYS A 607 15.09 -17.85 -11.18
N SER A 608 15.64 -18.72 -12.04
CA SER A 608 15.51 -20.18 -11.88
C SER A 608 16.15 -20.65 -10.56
N ARG A 609 15.40 -21.38 -9.73
CA ARG A 609 15.81 -21.75 -8.38
C ARG A 609 16.52 -23.11 -8.36
N CYS A 610 17.72 -23.13 -7.81
CA CYS A 610 18.41 -24.35 -7.40
C CYS A 610 17.97 -24.79 -5.99
N LYS A 611 18.60 -25.83 -5.41
CA LYS A 611 18.27 -26.33 -4.06
C LYS A 611 18.61 -25.40 -2.87
N VAL A 612 19.29 -24.26 -3.07
CA VAL A 612 19.70 -23.37 -1.95
C VAL A 612 18.54 -22.88 -1.07
N PRO A 613 17.37 -22.47 -1.61
CA PRO A 613 16.21 -22.12 -0.79
C PRO A 613 15.63 -23.28 0.03
N THR A 614 16.00 -24.55 -0.25
CA THR A 614 15.60 -25.70 0.59
C THR A 614 16.42 -25.85 1.86
N ILE A 615 17.46 -25.03 2.04
CA ILE A 615 18.33 -25.04 3.23
C ILE A 615 17.84 -23.99 4.23
N ASN A 616 17.43 -24.44 5.41
CA ASN A 616 17.09 -23.57 6.53
C ASN A 616 18.34 -22.76 6.95
N GLN A 617 18.23 -21.42 6.98
CA GLN A 617 19.39 -20.53 7.24
C GLN A 617 19.74 -20.38 8.74
N GLU A 618 19.06 -21.12 9.62
CA GLU A 618 19.26 -21.10 11.09
C GLU A 618 19.69 -22.47 11.64
N SER A 619 19.30 -23.58 11.00
CA SER A 619 19.72 -24.94 11.35
C SER A 619 20.64 -25.61 10.33
N ALA A 620 20.81 -25.04 9.13
CA ALA A 620 21.50 -25.64 7.97
C ALA A 620 20.92 -26.98 7.47
N VAL A 621 19.76 -27.40 7.99
CA VAL A 621 19.03 -28.59 7.51
C VAL A 621 18.47 -28.31 6.11
N ALA A 622 18.61 -29.28 5.21
CA ALA A 622 18.07 -29.23 3.86
C ALA A 622 16.79 -30.09 3.74
N GLY A 623 15.74 -29.55 3.12
CA GLY A 623 14.47 -30.23 2.86
C GLY A 623 14.09 -30.27 1.37
N SER A 624 12.79 -30.44 1.08
CA SER A 624 12.23 -30.39 -0.29
C SER A 624 11.59 -29.06 -0.66
N GLU A 625 11.05 -28.33 0.32
CA GLU A 625 10.39 -27.04 0.10
C GLU A 625 11.41 -25.89 0.04
N PRO A 626 11.25 -24.90 -0.87
CA PRO A 626 10.03 -24.59 -1.63
C PRO A 626 9.96 -25.30 -2.98
N THR A 627 10.98 -26.07 -3.38
CA THR A 627 11.11 -26.57 -4.76
C THR A 627 9.96 -27.48 -5.17
N LYS A 628 9.46 -28.33 -4.26
CA LYS A 628 8.28 -29.18 -4.51
C LYS A 628 7.00 -28.35 -4.70
N THR A 629 6.72 -27.39 -3.83
CA THR A 629 5.55 -26.49 -3.95
C THR A 629 5.64 -25.61 -5.21
N LEU A 630 6.79 -25.01 -5.48
CA LEU A 630 7.04 -24.19 -6.68
C LEU A 630 6.91 -25.00 -7.98
N MET A 631 7.14 -26.32 -7.98
CA MET A 631 6.98 -27.16 -9.17
C MET A 631 5.54 -27.14 -9.71
N ASN A 632 4.56 -26.98 -8.81
CA ASN A 632 3.13 -27.08 -9.14
C ASN A 632 2.59 -25.84 -9.87
N PHE A 633 3.15 -24.65 -9.64
CA PHE A 633 2.60 -23.38 -10.15
C PHE A 633 3.65 -22.37 -10.67
N ARG A 634 4.94 -22.64 -10.48
CA ARG A 634 6.07 -21.77 -10.87
C ARG A 634 7.12 -22.49 -11.72
N SER A 635 6.81 -23.67 -12.25
CA SER A 635 7.68 -24.42 -13.17
C SER A 635 7.70 -23.83 -14.58
N ASP A 636 8.73 -24.15 -15.36
CA ASP A 636 8.77 -23.89 -16.81
C ASP A 636 7.55 -24.45 -17.54
N LYS A 637 7.04 -25.62 -17.13
CA LYS A 637 5.81 -26.21 -17.68
C LYS A 637 4.58 -25.30 -17.50
N VAL A 638 4.51 -24.55 -16.39
CA VAL A 638 3.37 -23.68 -16.06
C VAL A 638 3.56 -22.27 -16.62
N LEU A 639 4.72 -21.67 -16.37
CA LEU A 639 4.99 -20.26 -16.74
C LEU A 639 5.39 -20.10 -18.22
N ARG A 640 5.95 -21.14 -18.84
CA ARG A 640 6.53 -21.11 -20.19
C ARG A 640 6.17 -22.37 -21.00
N PRO A 641 4.89 -22.76 -21.12
CA PRO A 641 4.47 -24.03 -21.74
C PRO A 641 5.01 -24.20 -23.17
N ASN A 642 5.09 -23.09 -23.93
CA ASN A 642 5.52 -23.04 -25.33
C ASN A 642 7.06 -23.01 -25.52
N LYS A 643 7.86 -23.33 -24.48
CA LYS A 643 9.33 -23.38 -24.55
C LYS A 643 9.85 -24.79 -24.25
N LYS A 644 11.15 -25.03 -24.51
CA LYS A 644 11.79 -26.33 -24.21
C LYS A 644 11.87 -26.54 -22.69
N GLN A 645 11.11 -27.51 -22.21
CA GLN A 645 10.99 -27.87 -20.80
C GLN A 645 12.30 -28.45 -20.23
N GLN A 646 12.64 -28.03 -19.01
CA GLN A 646 13.92 -28.31 -18.34
C GLN A 646 13.74 -28.74 -16.86
N GLY A 647 12.51 -28.72 -16.32
CA GLY A 647 12.23 -29.02 -14.92
C GLY A 647 12.65 -27.89 -13.96
N LYS A 648 12.76 -26.66 -14.46
CA LYS A 648 13.12 -25.47 -13.68
C LYS A 648 11.91 -24.85 -13.01
N VAL A 649 12.10 -24.24 -11.84
CA VAL A 649 11.11 -23.40 -11.15
C VAL A 649 11.64 -21.98 -10.96
N TYR A 650 10.79 -20.95 -11.03
CA TYR A 650 11.20 -19.54 -11.08
C TYR A 650 10.62 -18.70 -9.95
N PHE A 651 11.46 -17.89 -9.30
CA PHE A 651 11.04 -17.05 -8.18
C PHE A 651 11.98 -15.85 -7.98
N GLY A 652 11.46 -14.63 -8.20
CA GLY A 652 12.22 -13.38 -8.29
C GLY A 652 12.86 -13.16 -9.67
N GLN A 653 13.24 -11.91 -9.95
CA GLN A 653 13.76 -11.42 -11.23
C GLN A 653 15.23 -11.01 -11.10
N ASN A 654 16.10 -11.47 -12.01
CA ASN A 654 17.49 -11.00 -12.05
C ASN A 654 17.56 -9.64 -12.75
N MET A 655 18.25 -8.68 -12.14
CA MET A 655 18.37 -7.32 -12.66
C MET A 655 19.83 -6.92 -12.93
N VAL A 656 20.02 -6.01 -13.89
CA VAL A 656 21.24 -5.19 -14.06
C VAL A 656 20.88 -3.72 -13.93
N CYS A 657 21.85 -2.82 -13.73
CA CYS A 657 21.62 -1.38 -13.58
C CYS A 657 22.49 -0.59 -14.56
N THR A 658 21.90 0.15 -15.49
CA THR A 658 22.66 0.84 -16.56
C THR A 658 23.60 1.91 -16.01
N ASP A 659 23.18 2.63 -14.98
CA ASP A 659 24.00 3.62 -14.27
C ASP A 659 25.30 3.03 -13.67
N SER A 660 25.32 1.73 -13.33
CA SER A 660 26.50 1.06 -12.76
C SER A 660 27.71 1.00 -13.71
N LEU A 661 27.48 1.30 -15.00
CA LEU A 661 28.51 1.38 -16.04
C LEU A 661 29.07 2.80 -16.24
N THR A 662 28.45 3.82 -15.63
CA THR A 662 28.84 5.22 -15.81
C THR A 662 29.86 5.67 -14.74
N GLN A 663 30.85 6.47 -15.14
CA GLN A 663 31.81 7.06 -14.22
C GLN A 663 31.23 8.34 -13.62
N GLY A 664 31.16 8.42 -12.29
CA GLY A 664 30.58 9.56 -11.57
C GLY A 664 30.54 9.31 -10.07
N LYS A 665 29.79 10.14 -9.33
CA LYS A 665 29.49 9.84 -7.91
C LYS A 665 28.75 8.51 -7.81
N LYS A 666 29.15 7.68 -6.84
CA LYS A 666 28.39 6.47 -6.47
C LYS A 666 26.93 6.87 -6.16
N LYS A 667 26.01 6.01 -6.56
CA LYS A 667 24.57 6.15 -6.35
C LYS A 667 24.13 5.02 -5.44
N SER A 668 23.37 5.33 -4.39
CA SER A 668 22.79 4.36 -3.46
C SER A 668 21.28 4.18 -3.68
N ILE A 669 20.81 2.93 -3.55
CA ILE A 669 19.39 2.62 -3.32
C ILE A 669 19.15 2.60 -1.80
N LYS A 670 17.98 3.05 -1.36
CA LYS A 670 17.59 3.14 0.05
C LYS A 670 16.27 2.42 0.32
N VAL A 671 16.11 1.93 1.55
CA VAL A 671 14.84 1.39 2.02
C VAL A 671 13.83 2.53 2.08
N GLY A 672 12.70 2.36 1.41
CA GLY A 672 11.68 3.38 1.22
C GLY A 672 11.75 4.13 -0.11
N ASP A 673 12.73 3.87 -0.98
CA ASP A 673 12.72 4.42 -2.34
C ASP A 673 11.50 3.94 -3.13
N PRO A 674 10.84 4.81 -3.92
CA PRO A 674 9.80 4.42 -4.85
C PRO A 674 10.37 3.63 -6.04
N VAL A 675 9.57 2.71 -6.57
CA VAL A 675 9.88 1.91 -7.77
C VAL A 675 8.86 2.23 -8.85
N TYR A 676 9.33 2.82 -9.95
CA TYR A 676 8.52 3.12 -11.13
C TYR A 676 8.80 2.09 -12.21
N VAL A 677 7.78 1.64 -12.95
CA VAL A 677 7.91 0.57 -13.95
C VAL A 677 7.64 1.15 -15.34
N PHE A 678 8.70 1.29 -16.13
CA PHE A 678 8.69 1.93 -17.45
C PHE A 678 8.37 0.95 -18.58
N LYS A 679 8.82 -0.31 -18.45
CA LYS A 679 8.56 -1.37 -19.44
C LYS A 679 8.24 -2.70 -18.75
N MET A 680 7.28 -3.40 -19.33
CA MET A 680 6.88 -4.76 -18.92
C MET A 680 6.69 -5.64 -20.15
N VAL A 681 6.79 -6.96 -19.96
CA VAL A 681 6.24 -7.96 -20.90
C VAL A 681 4.79 -8.31 -20.56
N SER A 682 4.06 -8.85 -21.54
CA SER A 682 2.67 -9.31 -21.42
C SER A 682 2.49 -10.53 -20.50
N SER A 683 3.50 -11.39 -20.37
CA SER A 683 3.41 -12.60 -19.55
C SER A 683 4.79 -13.14 -19.12
N PRO A 684 4.86 -14.03 -18.09
CA PRO A 684 6.09 -14.73 -17.73
C PRO A 684 6.61 -15.70 -18.82
N ALA A 685 5.81 -16.01 -19.84
CA ALA A 685 6.24 -16.80 -21.00
C ALA A 685 7.15 -15.97 -21.94
N ASP A 686 6.86 -14.67 -22.02
CA ASP A 686 7.57 -13.67 -22.83
C ASP A 686 8.83 -13.16 -22.13
N ALA A 687 8.87 -13.22 -20.80
CA ALA A 687 10.04 -12.89 -19.99
C ALA A 687 11.27 -13.76 -20.37
N PRO A 688 12.50 -13.20 -20.39
CA PRO A 688 13.71 -13.98 -20.61
C PRO A 688 13.93 -14.95 -19.43
N ALA A 689 14.32 -16.20 -19.70
CA ALA A 689 14.55 -17.24 -18.66
C ALA A 689 15.28 -18.47 -19.22
#